data_AF-A0A8B2Z803-F1
#
_entry.id   AF-A0A8B2Z803-F1
#
_cell.length_a   1.000
_cell.length_b   1.000
_cell.length_c   1.000
_cell.angle_alpha   90.00
_cell.angle_beta   90.00
_cell.angle_gamma   90.00
#
_symmetry.space_group_name_H-M   'P 1'
#
loop_
_entity.id
_entity.type
_entity.pdbx_description
1 polymer ?
#
loop_
_entity_poly.entity_id
_entity_poly.type
_entity_poly.pdbx_seq_one_letter_code
_entity_poly.pdbx_strand_id
1 'polypeptide(L)'
;MKKQLITMGAVGLAMAGMNSGACADEVQAHPAATPNAVQTEAKTPQQQADSAREELERAGDEQAAARQNVAERQEEVQRKQDEYNQAVSGQEQAQKNADAKFQDLNEARKKKDEATQPKLDKAEEDADRARQEQLAAERVLEQAEEQQKKTQEAEDAARNDVNDVRKKVDAAAEDVNRARDIYDNRNEAKAERELEDARTELDSRKDDLSRSEQDLEQNHAAQEKMEQEFRELVKKDNAAHKVTDHWEYRLKSPSVNTDDRMKQLSADFIGVVRDYLAGKADEKTYRDACSAYEQSIYYGVELNGYTVTRRNDAGIPNEWSIKLDTDKTENDEAVDVNNLTQAQIENITNYVAYLINSVRDQLGFTPLTGHVTTSSGAQKLAEDVAAVKRGKEVGSNVTAGEASAIARRYGLSEISLLRSGFYGKHSTNMTELKHWLLEGILNDLFTYTRNPGDADSIWQILGISQLNKAHSKIDETYLGLSTSFVRDPKSAYDDCGGESYAFCFIPLVGGHAVSEADHAAFERSGFAQKLFDPFNREYVQGNYIEAKKESDQTAAELKKLAERKRDMYFWGSHIEYVIQTCRENVAKAQRKVDEARRNLELYRADAAEKLANLNSARAELEKAQNRLAASLEAYNRTKAVNEQAKKAVSDAQKALDAAKRNAKAAENEISELKNAGKEYQKALAAFEKAQAELEAAEKNTSARRQAQRDAQAALEAAKEALAAADAKVREKQQAYDAALLALEVRRQQNLLAQKNQSHVDTTPLVLKAKKIPGVQTEQGKEALPQMGDAAGKSAAVSSAGAVLTAFAGIMAMFGLTERRKRGN
;
A
#
# COMPACT_ATOMS: atom_id res chain seq x y z
N MET A 1 23.62 -104.22 -51.87
CA MET A 1 23.77 -104.89 -53.19
C MET A 1 25.02 -104.36 -53.87
N LYS A 2 25.73 -105.17 -54.68
CA LYS A 2 26.91 -104.81 -55.52
C LYS A 2 28.13 -104.29 -54.69
N LYS A 3 29.25 -105.01 -54.74
CA LYS A 3 30.40 -104.87 -55.68
C LYS A 3 31.17 -103.54 -55.51
N GLN A 4 32.51 -103.51 -55.47
CA GLN A 4 33.50 -104.57 -55.76
C GLN A 4 34.76 -104.43 -54.86
N LEU A 5 35.60 -105.47 -54.79
CA LEU A 5 36.73 -105.58 -53.85
C LEU A 5 37.99 -106.13 -54.55
N ILE A 6 39.18 -105.74 -54.06
CA ILE A 6 40.52 -106.32 -54.34
C ILE A 6 41.01 -106.07 -55.81
N THR A 7 42.22 -105.52 -56.05
CA THR A 7 43.47 -106.32 -56.21
C THR A 7 44.75 -105.47 -56.19
N MET A 8 45.70 -105.91 -55.35
CA MET A 8 47.18 -105.83 -55.36
C MET A 8 47.99 -104.78 -56.17
N GLY A 9 49.05 -104.29 -55.52
CA GLY A 9 50.41 -104.20 -56.11
C GLY A 9 51.17 -102.88 -55.88
N ALA A 10 52.45 -102.85 -55.51
CA ALA A 10 53.35 -103.87 -54.96
C ALA A 10 54.57 -103.20 -54.26
N VAL A 11 55.34 -103.94 -53.46
CA VAL A 11 56.64 -103.53 -52.89
C VAL A 11 57.69 -104.61 -53.20
N GLY A 12 58.92 -104.21 -53.57
CA GLY A 12 60.06 -105.09 -53.90
C GLY A 12 61.05 -104.37 -54.83
N LEU A 13 62.36 -104.18 -54.60
CA LEU A 13 63.36 -104.78 -53.69
C LEU A 13 64.02 -106.08 -54.20
N ALA A 14 65.36 -106.14 -54.05
CA ALA A 14 66.33 -107.17 -54.49
C ALA A 14 66.60 -107.23 -56.01
N MET A 15 67.83 -107.40 -56.53
CA MET A 15 69.09 -108.11 -56.15
C MET A 15 69.13 -109.62 -56.44
N ALA A 16 70.10 -109.99 -57.28
CA ALA A 16 70.83 -111.25 -57.37
C ALA A 16 70.08 -112.61 -57.42
N GLY A 17 70.09 -113.24 -58.60
CA GLY A 17 70.71 -114.58 -58.69
C GLY A 17 72.23 -114.38 -58.76
N MET A 18 73.04 -114.96 -57.86
CA MET A 18 73.49 -116.35 -57.81
C MET A 18 74.34 -116.81 -59.01
N ASN A 19 75.42 -117.60 -58.88
CA ASN A 19 76.40 -117.81 -57.78
C ASN A 19 77.45 -118.83 -58.27
N SER A 20 78.52 -118.39 -58.95
CA SER A 20 79.77 -119.16 -59.16
C SER A 20 80.77 -118.31 -59.98
N GLY A 21 82.08 -118.30 -59.73
CA GLY A 21 82.85 -118.94 -58.67
C GLY A 21 83.88 -119.94 -59.18
N ALA A 22 85.16 -119.56 -59.08
CA ALA A 22 86.36 -120.35 -59.42
C ALA A 22 86.55 -120.69 -60.93
N CYS A 23 87.76 -120.99 -61.43
CA CYS A 23 89.08 -121.08 -60.77
C CYS A 23 90.10 -120.09 -61.35
N ALA A 24 91.20 -119.88 -60.64
CA ALA A 24 92.49 -119.48 -61.22
C ALA A 24 93.27 -120.74 -61.67
N ASP A 25 94.49 -120.54 -62.16
CA ASP A 25 95.57 -121.55 -62.29
C ASP A 25 95.33 -122.69 -63.32
N GLU A 26 96.35 -123.26 -63.98
CA GLU A 26 97.75 -122.84 -64.16
C GLU A 26 98.35 -123.42 -65.47
N VAL A 27 99.54 -122.92 -65.82
CA VAL A 27 100.67 -123.60 -66.47
C VAL A 27 100.48 -125.08 -66.91
N GLN A 28 100.69 -125.41 -68.20
CA GLN A 28 101.91 -126.12 -68.65
C GLN A 28 102.12 -126.13 -70.19
N ALA A 29 103.24 -126.70 -70.64
CA ALA A 29 103.82 -126.51 -71.98
C ALA A 29 103.59 -127.66 -72.99
N HIS A 30 104.03 -127.39 -74.23
CA HIS A 30 104.24 -128.25 -75.42
C HIS A 30 104.45 -129.78 -75.18
N PRO A 31 103.99 -130.63 -76.13
CA PRO A 31 104.74 -130.89 -77.39
C PRO A 31 103.96 -130.41 -78.64
N ALA A 32 104.54 -129.95 -79.76
CA ALA A 32 105.72 -130.37 -80.55
C ALA A 32 105.47 -131.59 -81.47
N ALA A 33 105.10 -131.33 -82.73
CA ALA A 33 105.16 -132.28 -83.85
C ALA A 33 105.30 -131.56 -85.22
N THR A 34 106.49 -131.70 -85.82
CA THR A 34 106.83 -131.49 -87.24
C THR A 34 106.53 -132.76 -88.07
N PRO A 35 106.87 -132.88 -89.37
CA PRO A 35 106.86 -131.92 -90.50
C PRO A 35 106.15 -132.47 -91.77
N ASN A 36 106.00 -131.64 -92.81
CA ASN A 36 106.41 -131.91 -94.21
C ASN A 36 106.07 -130.68 -95.09
N ALA A 37 107.01 -130.13 -95.85
CA ALA A 37 107.20 -130.32 -97.31
C ALA A 37 105.93 -129.93 -98.14
N VAL A 38 106.03 -129.08 -99.18
CA VAL A 38 106.94 -129.19 -100.34
C VAL A 38 107.41 -127.82 -100.89
N GLN A 39 108.50 -127.87 -101.66
CA GLN A 39 109.02 -126.98 -102.73
C GLN A 39 107.97 -126.13 -103.49
N THR A 40 108.25 -125.04 -104.23
CA THR A 40 109.45 -124.19 -104.53
C THR A 40 108.90 -122.79 -104.96
N GLU A 41 109.62 -121.73 -105.34
CA GLU A 41 110.51 -121.51 -106.50
C GLU A 41 111.10 -120.09 -106.41
N ALA A 42 112.19 -119.81 -107.13
CA ALA A 42 112.85 -118.50 -107.14
C ALA A 42 112.05 -117.45 -107.95
N LYS A 43 111.01 -116.88 -107.34
CA LYS A 43 110.15 -115.85 -107.94
C LYS A 43 110.91 -114.55 -108.27
N THR A 44 110.45 -113.86 -109.31
CA THR A 44 111.16 -112.75 -109.94
C THR A 44 111.01 -111.43 -109.16
N PRO A 45 111.95 -110.48 -109.29
CA PRO A 45 111.97 -109.22 -108.51
C PRO A 45 110.68 -108.38 -108.57
N GLN A 46 109.86 -108.56 -109.61
CA GLN A 46 108.55 -107.91 -109.74
C GLN A 46 107.65 -108.18 -108.53
N GLN A 47 107.58 -109.43 -108.06
CA GLN A 47 106.60 -109.86 -107.04
C GLN A 47 106.95 -109.44 -105.61
N GLN A 48 108.12 -108.84 -105.38
CA GLN A 48 108.51 -108.30 -104.07
C GLN A 48 108.05 -106.84 -103.87
N ALA A 49 107.85 -106.08 -104.96
CA ALA A 49 107.41 -104.69 -104.88
C ALA A 49 105.91 -104.56 -104.58
N ASP A 50 105.07 -105.36 -105.26
CA ASP A 50 103.61 -105.29 -105.09
C ASP A 50 103.17 -105.67 -103.65
N SER A 51 103.76 -106.74 -103.09
CA SER A 51 103.42 -107.22 -101.74
C SER A 51 103.77 -106.22 -100.63
N ALA A 52 104.76 -105.35 -100.83
CA ALA A 52 105.12 -104.33 -99.84
C ALA A 52 104.20 -103.10 -99.89
N ARG A 53 103.41 -102.94 -100.97
CA ARG A 53 102.47 -101.83 -101.14
C ARG A 53 101.18 -102.03 -100.34
N GLU A 54 100.60 -103.23 -100.39
CA GLU A 54 99.37 -103.55 -99.66
C GLU A 54 99.54 -103.43 -98.13
N GLU A 55 100.73 -103.72 -97.61
CA GLU A 55 101.02 -103.57 -96.17
C GLU A 55 101.11 -102.10 -95.72
N LEU A 56 101.54 -101.19 -96.60
CA LEU A 56 101.59 -99.76 -96.34
C LEU A 56 100.17 -99.15 -96.34
N GLU A 57 99.37 -99.49 -97.35
CA GLU A 57 98.00 -98.97 -97.50
C GLU A 57 97.13 -99.38 -96.29
N ARG A 58 97.21 -100.65 -95.88
CA ARG A 58 96.51 -101.17 -94.69
C ARG A 58 96.94 -100.50 -93.37
N ALA A 59 98.18 -100.04 -93.26
CA ALA A 59 98.64 -99.31 -92.07
C ALA A 59 98.06 -97.88 -92.00
N GLY A 60 97.77 -97.25 -93.15
CA GLY A 60 97.14 -95.93 -93.21
C GLY A 60 95.70 -95.93 -92.67
N ASP A 61 94.92 -96.97 -92.96
CA ASP A 61 93.55 -97.11 -92.44
C ASP A 61 93.53 -97.30 -90.92
N GLU A 62 94.46 -98.09 -90.36
CA GLU A 62 94.62 -98.23 -88.90
C GLU A 62 94.93 -96.87 -88.23
N GLN A 63 95.77 -96.04 -88.86
CA GLN A 63 96.10 -94.70 -88.38
C GLN A 63 94.88 -93.77 -88.36
N ALA A 64 94.05 -93.79 -89.40
CA ALA A 64 92.85 -92.96 -89.48
C ALA A 64 91.82 -93.32 -88.40
N ALA A 65 91.56 -94.61 -88.19
CA ALA A 65 90.65 -95.10 -87.15
C ALA A 65 91.12 -94.72 -85.73
N ALA A 66 92.42 -94.80 -85.47
CA ALA A 66 92.98 -94.40 -84.17
C ALA A 66 92.81 -92.90 -83.87
N ARG A 67 92.87 -92.02 -84.89
CA ARG A 67 92.65 -90.57 -84.72
C ARG A 67 91.22 -90.21 -84.32
N GLN A 68 90.23 -90.90 -84.88
CA GLN A 68 88.82 -90.65 -84.54
C GLN A 68 88.52 -91.03 -83.07
N ASN A 69 89.00 -92.19 -82.62
CA ASN A 69 88.80 -92.67 -81.23
C ASN A 69 89.33 -91.68 -80.18
N VAL A 70 90.47 -91.03 -80.42
CA VAL A 70 91.02 -90.00 -79.50
C VAL A 70 90.06 -88.80 -79.36
N ALA A 71 89.47 -88.33 -80.46
CA ALA A 71 88.55 -87.19 -80.43
C ALA A 71 87.25 -87.52 -79.68
N GLU A 72 86.65 -88.69 -79.94
CA GLU A 72 85.43 -89.14 -79.26
C GLU A 72 85.64 -89.29 -77.74
N ARG A 73 86.80 -89.80 -77.31
CA ARG A 73 87.17 -89.87 -75.88
C ARG A 73 87.44 -88.51 -75.25
N GLN A 74 87.86 -87.51 -76.03
CA GLN A 74 88.07 -86.14 -75.53
C GLN A 74 86.73 -85.47 -75.15
N GLU A 75 85.69 -85.61 -75.97
CA GLU A 75 84.35 -85.11 -75.64
C GLU A 75 83.72 -85.87 -74.46
N GLU A 76 83.94 -87.19 -74.37
CA GLU A 76 83.41 -88.00 -73.27
C GLU A 76 83.93 -87.56 -71.90
N VAL A 77 85.23 -87.25 -71.79
CA VAL A 77 85.83 -86.74 -70.54
C VAL A 77 85.21 -85.41 -70.12
N GLN A 78 85.06 -84.46 -71.04
CA GLN A 78 84.48 -83.15 -70.72
C GLN A 78 83.04 -83.29 -70.20
N ARG A 79 82.20 -84.08 -70.88
CA ARG A 79 80.83 -84.37 -70.43
C ARG A 79 80.79 -84.96 -69.02
N LYS A 80 81.74 -85.85 -68.66
CA LYS A 80 81.81 -86.43 -67.30
C LYS A 80 82.33 -85.48 -66.23
N GLN A 81 83.15 -84.49 -66.58
CA GLN A 81 83.53 -83.41 -65.67
C GLN A 81 82.32 -82.56 -65.27
N ASP A 82 81.47 -82.20 -66.23
CA ASP A 82 80.30 -81.36 -65.97
C ASP A 82 79.20 -82.11 -65.18
N GLU A 83 78.99 -83.41 -65.46
CA GLU A 83 78.14 -84.29 -64.65
C GLU A 83 78.59 -84.38 -63.17
N TYR A 84 79.91 -84.39 -62.91
CA TYR A 84 80.45 -84.39 -61.55
C TYR A 84 80.27 -83.04 -60.86
N ASN A 85 80.59 -81.94 -61.54
CA ASN A 85 80.45 -80.58 -61.00
C ASN A 85 78.99 -80.29 -60.56
N GLN A 86 78.01 -80.75 -61.33
CA GLN A 86 76.59 -80.61 -61.00
C GLN A 86 76.18 -81.42 -59.76
N ALA A 87 76.76 -82.62 -59.55
CA ALA A 87 76.47 -83.45 -58.38
C ALA A 87 77.00 -82.84 -57.07
N VAL A 88 78.21 -82.26 -57.09
CA VAL A 88 78.81 -81.57 -55.92
C VAL A 88 77.90 -80.44 -55.41
N SER A 89 77.35 -79.62 -56.31
CA SER A 89 76.41 -78.54 -55.96
C SER A 89 75.14 -79.07 -55.26
N GLY A 90 74.61 -80.20 -55.73
CA GLY A 90 73.46 -80.87 -55.10
C GLY A 90 73.76 -81.36 -53.67
N GLN A 91 74.97 -81.86 -53.42
CA GLN A 91 75.40 -82.31 -52.08
C GLN A 91 75.52 -81.15 -51.10
N GLU A 92 76.12 -80.02 -51.52
CA GLU A 92 76.21 -78.83 -50.66
C GLU A 92 74.85 -78.27 -50.25
N GLN A 93 73.84 -78.34 -51.14
CA GLN A 93 72.50 -77.84 -50.82
C GLN A 93 71.72 -78.80 -49.91
N ALA A 94 71.94 -80.11 -50.04
CA ALA A 94 71.38 -81.11 -49.11
C ALA A 94 71.97 -80.97 -47.69
N GLN A 95 73.28 -80.73 -47.58
CA GLN A 95 73.97 -80.49 -46.30
C GLN A 95 73.34 -79.33 -45.53
N LYS A 96 73.19 -78.17 -46.18
CA LYS A 96 72.58 -76.96 -45.59
C LYS A 96 71.13 -77.18 -45.13
N ASN A 97 70.37 -78.07 -45.78
CA ASN A 97 69.02 -78.44 -45.35
C ASN A 97 69.04 -79.30 -44.07
N ALA A 98 69.92 -80.30 -44.01
CA ALA A 98 70.08 -81.16 -42.83
C ALA A 98 70.51 -80.36 -41.58
N ASP A 99 71.50 -79.46 -41.73
CA ASP A 99 72.00 -78.61 -40.65
C ASP A 99 70.90 -77.69 -40.09
N ALA A 100 70.06 -77.11 -40.95
CA ALA A 100 68.93 -76.28 -40.54
C ALA A 100 67.87 -77.10 -39.76
N LYS A 101 67.49 -78.29 -40.26
CA LYS A 101 66.52 -79.15 -39.55
C LYS A 101 67.06 -79.68 -38.22
N PHE A 102 68.38 -79.82 -38.07
CA PHE A 102 69.01 -80.17 -36.79
C PHE A 102 68.84 -79.05 -35.73
N GLN A 103 68.84 -77.78 -36.13
CA GLN A 103 68.59 -76.67 -35.22
C GLN A 103 67.13 -76.65 -34.74
N ASP A 104 66.17 -76.80 -35.67
CA ASP A 104 64.73 -76.93 -35.34
C ASP A 104 64.48 -78.06 -34.33
N LEU A 105 65.10 -79.22 -34.56
CA LEU A 105 65.00 -80.40 -33.69
C LEU A 105 65.53 -80.12 -32.28
N ASN A 106 66.65 -79.42 -32.14
CA ASN A 106 67.21 -79.09 -30.83
C ASN A 106 66.37 -78.07 -30.04
N GLU A 107 65.77 -77.08 -30.70
CA GLU A 107 64.87 -76.14 -30.01
C GLU A 107 63.55 -76.81 -29.59
N ALA A 108 62.96 -77.63 -30.48
CA ALA A 108 61.77 -78.42 -30.15
C ALA A 108 62.05 -79.45 -29.04
N ARG A 109 63.26 -80.04 -29.03
CA ARG A 109 63.72 -80.93 -27.97
C ARG A 109 63.78 -80.22 -26.62
N LYS A 110 64.39 -79.03 -26.56
CA LYS A 110 64.47 -78.25 -25.32
C LYS A 110 63.08 -77.97 -24.75
N LYS A 111 62.13 -77.53 -25.59
CA LYS A 111 60.73 -77.26 -25.19
C LYS A 111 60.01 -78.52 -24.69
N LYS A 112 60.23 -79.67 -25.32
CA LYS A 112 59.70 -80.97 -24.87
C LYS A 112 60.32 -81.40 -23.53
N ASP A 113 61.65 -81.36 -23.42
CA ASP A 113 62.36 -81.84 -22.23
C ASP A 113 62.12 -80.89 -21.02
N GLU A 114 61.73 -79.63 -21.27
CA GLU A 114 61.22 -78.69 -20.26
C GLU A 114 59.74 -78.93 -19.89
N ALA A 115 58.93 -79.57 -20.74
CA ALA A 115 57.48 -79.82 -20.56
C ALA A 115 57.21 -81.12 -19.78
N THR A 116 57.57 -81.13 -18.50
CA THR A 116 57.41 -82.29 -17.60
C THR A 116 56.03 -82.30 -16.91
N GLN A 117 55.53 -83.50 -16.56
CA GLN A 117 54.21 -83.67 -15.92
C GLN A 117 54.01 -82.77 -14.68
N PRO A 118 54.97 -82.65 -13.73
CA PRO A 118 54.77 -81.79 -12.54
C PRO A 118 54.64 -80.28 -12.85
N LYS A 119 55.12 -79.82 -14.01
CA LYS A 119 54.83 -78.45 -14.48
C LYS A 119 53.44 -78.34 -15.09
N LEU A 120 52.98 -79.38 -15.78
CA LEU A 120 51.64 -79.40 -16.35
C LEU A 120 50.58 -79.45 -15.25
N ASP A 121 50.77 -80.33 -14.26
CA ASP A 121 49.90 -80.44 -13.07
C ASP A 121 49.80 -79.07 -12.35
N LYS A 122 50.95 -78.40 -12.16
CA LYS A 122 50.99 -77.06 -11.57
C LYS A 122 50.30 -76.00 -12.44
N ALA A 123 50.48 -76.03 -13.76
CA ALA A 123 49.81 -75.08 -14.65
C ALA A 123 48.28 -75.25 -14.62
N GLU A 124 47.80 -76.48 -14.44
CA GLU A 124 46.37 -76.76 -14.22
C GLU A 124 45.88 -76.25 -12.85
N GLU A 125 46.64 -76.45 -11.76
CA GLU A 125 46.33 -75.85 -10.45
C GLU A 125 46.32 -74.30 -10.48
N ASP A 126 47.29 -73.69 -11.14
CA ASP A 126 47.40 -72.22 -11.26
C ASP A 126 46.27 -71.65 -12.14
N ALA A 127 45.82 -72.38 -13.18
CA ALA A 127 44.68 -71.99 -14.02
C ALA A 127 43.32 -72.11 -13.30
N ASP A 128 43.08 -73.21 -12.57
CA ASP A 128 41.83 -73.35 -11.81
C ASP A 128 41.76 -72.35 -10.64
N ARG A 129 42.91 -71.95 -10.07
CA ARG A 129 42.97 -70.81 -9.13
C ARG A 129 42.61 -69.49 -9.81
N ALA A 130 43.18 -69.20 -10.97
CA ALA A 130 42.85 -67.98 -11.73
C ALA A 130 41.37 -67.92 -12.16
N ARG A 131 40.74 -69.08 -12.43
CA ARG A 131 39.29 -69.20 -12.66
C ARG A 131 38.47 -68.94 -11.40
N GLN A 132 38.90 -69.43 -10.23
CA GLN A 132 38.25 -69.08 -8.95
C GLN A 132 38.39 -67.58 -8.63
N GLU A 133 39.55 -66.97 -8.92
CA GLU A 133 39.76 -65.53 -8.80
C GLU A 133 38.85 -64.72 -9.73
N GLN A 134 38.64 -65.19 -10.98
CA GLN A 134 37.64 -64.58 -11.88
C GLN A 134 36.23 -64.66 -11.29
N LEU A 135 35.78 -65.84 -10.85
CA LEU A 135 34.43 -66.03 -10.29
C LEU A 135 34.22 -65.23 -8.99
N ALA A 136 35.28 -65.01 -8.20
CA ALA A 136 35.25 -64.11 -7.06
C ALA A 136 35.12 -62.64 -7.50
N ALA A 137 35.87 -62.21 -8.51
CA ALA A 137 35.79 -60.85 -9.05
C ALA A 137 34.43 -60.55 -9.70
N GLU A 138 33.79 -61.52 -10.36
CA GLU A 138 32.44 -61.38 -10.93
C GLU A 138 31.40 -61.14 -9.83
N ARG A 139 31.48 -61.87 -8.70
CA ARG A 139 30.60 -61.65 -7.53
C ARG A 139 30.85 -60.30 -6.84
N VAL A 140 32.10 -59.85 -6.78
CA VAL A 140 32.44 -58.53 -6.20
C VAL A 140 31.91 -57.40 -7.09
N LEU A 141 31.94 -57.55 -8.42
CA LEU A 141 31.30 -56.62 -9.34
C LEU A 141 29.77 -56.60 -9.16
N GLU A 142 29.12 -57.75 -9.15
CA GLU A 142 27.66 -57.88 -8.95
C GLU A 142 27.20 -57.22 -7.64
N GLN A 143 27.93 -57.42 -6.54
CA GLN A 143 27.66 -56.77 -5.25
C GLN A 143 27.89 -55.24 -5.30
N ALA A 144 28.92 -54.78 -6.01
CA ALA A 144 29.18 -53.35 -6.17
C ALA A 144 28.09 -52.67 -7.02
N GLU A 145 27.62 -53.32 -8.09
CA GLU A 145 26.54 -52.81 -8.96
C GLU A 145 25.19 -52.79 -8.23
N GLU A 146 24.86 -53.84 -7.46
CA GLU A 146 23.64 -53.86 -6.65
C GLU A 146 23.66 -52.77 -5.56
N GLN A 147 24.82 -52.53 -4.94
CA GLN A 147 25.00 -51.44 -3.98
C GLN A 147 24.94 -50.06 -4.65
N GLN A 148 25.53 -49.88 -5.83
CA GLN A 148 25.43 -48.64 -6.61
C GLN A 148 23.97 -48.33 -6.98
N LYS A 149 23.20 -49.35 -7.39
CA LYS A 149 21.77 -49.19 -7.68
C LYS A 149 21.01 -48.70 -6.45
N LYS A 150 21.21 -49.32 -5.28
CA LYS A 150 20.59 -48.90 -4.01
C LYS A 150 20.96 -47.46 -3.62
N THR A 151 22.21 -47.04 -3.84
CA THR A 151 22.64 -45.67 -3.55
C THR A 151 22.15 -44.63 -4.57
N GLN A 152 21.95 -45.03 -5.83
CA GLN A 152 21.35 -44.18 -6.87
C GLN A 152 19.86 -43.95 -6.60
N GLU A 153 19.10 -45.02 -6.30
CA GLU A 153 17.69 -44.93 -5.91
C GLU A 153 17.50 -44.04 -4.67
N ALA A 154 18.42 -44.13 -3.70
CA ALA A 154 18.44 -43.25 -2.52
C ALA A 154 18.83 -41.79 -2.85
N GLU A 155 19.75 -41.54 -3.78
CA GLU A 155 20.09 -40.16 -4.21
C GLU A 155 18.89 -39.50 -4.89
N ASP A 156 18.21 -40.20 -5.81
CA ASP A 156 17.05 -39.66 -6.52
C ASP A 156 15.83 -39.48 -5.59
N ALA A 157 15.64 -40.37 -4.61
CA ALA A 157 14.64 -40.16 -3.54
C ALA A 157 14.93 -38.90 -2.69
N ALA A 158 16.18 -38.71 -2.25
CA ALA A 158 16.57 -37.54 -1.47
C ALA A 158 16.47 -36.24 -2.30
N ARG A 159 16.79 -36.29 -3.60
CA ARG A 159 16.62 -35.18 -4.55
C ARG A 159 15.15 -34.80 -4.72
N ASN A 160 14.24 -35.78 -4.71
CA ASN A 160 12.80 -35.54 -4.79
C ASN A 160 12.23 -34.92 -3.50
N ASP A 161 12.66 -35.36 -2.30
CA ASP A 161 12.28 -34.69 -1.04
C ASP A 161 12.79 -33.24 -1.00
N VAL A 162 14.02 -32.95 -1.45
CA VAL A 162 14.50 -31.56 -1.61
C VAL A 162 13.58 -30.74 -2.52
N ASN A 163 13.16 -31.28 -3.66
CA ASN A 163 12.25 -30.59 -4.58
C ASN A 163 10.86 -30.33 -3.97
N ASP A 164 10.30 -31.29 -3.24
CA ASP A 164 8.97 -31.18 -2.63
C ASP A 164 8.95 -30.34 -1.34
N VAL A 165 10.03 -30.36 -0.57
CA VAL A 165 10.21 -29.45 0.57
C VAL A 165 10.45 -28.02 0.09
N ARG A 166 11.17 -27.83 -1.03
CA ARG A 166 11.31 -26.50 -1.65
C ARG A 166 9.95 -25.91 -2.06
N LYS A 167 9.09 -26.68 -2.75
CA LYS A 167 7.71 -26.24 -3.07
C LYS A 167 6.92 -25.79 -1.84
N LYS A 168 7.15 -26.42 -0.68
CA LYS A 168 6.51 -26.06 0.60
C LYS A 168 7.08 -24.78 1.20
N VAL A 169 8.39 -24.52 1.03
CA VAL A 169 9.00 -23.21 1.36
C VAL A 169 8.43 -22.12 0.47
N ASP A 170 8.35 -22.34 -0.84
CA ASP A 170 7.82 -21.38 -1.81
C ASP A 170 6.34 -21.06 -1.48
N ALA A 171 5.51 -22.07 -1.21
CA ALA A 171 4.10 -21.88 -0.80
C ALA A 171 3.95 -21.16 0.56
N ALA A 172 4.74 -21.53 1.57
CA ALA A 172 4.70 -20.86 2.88
C ALA A 172 5.16 -19.39 2.80
N ALA A 173 6.06 -19.06 1.86
CA ALA A 173 6.47 -17.68 1.60
C ALA A 173 5.34 -16.87 0.93
N GLU A 174 4.56 -17.48 0.03
CA GLU A 174 3.33 -16.85 -0.47
C GLU A 174 2.29 -16.64 0.64
N ASP A 175 2.11 -17.59 1.57
CA ASP A 175 1.16 -17.44 2.67
C ASP A 175 1.57 -16.33 3.65
N VAL A 176 2.87 -16.16 3.92
CA VAL A 176 3.40 -15.01 4.67
C VAL A 176 3.10 -13.69 3.94
N ASN A 177 3.24 -13.64 2.61
CA ASN A 177 2.91 -12.44 1.84
C ASN A 177 1.39 -12.16 1.85
N ARG A 178 0.54 -13.18 1.61
CA ARG A 178 -0.93 -13.07 1.69
C ARG A 178 -1.38 -12.56 3.07
N ALA A 179 -0.88 -13.16 4.15
CA ALA A 179 -1.21 -12.76 5.51
C ALA A 179 -0.71 -11.34 5.84
N ARG A 180 0.44 -10.94 5.28
CA ARG A 180 0.98 -9.58 5.40
C ARG A 180 0.08 -8.57 4.70
N ASP A 181 -0.27 -8.80 3.43
CA ASP A 181 -1.10 -7.87 2.66
C ASP A 181 -2.47 -7.66 3.33
N ILE A 182 -3.04 -8.70 3.95
CA ILE A 182 -4.28 -8.62 4.74
C ILE A 182 -4.10 -7.79 6.03
N TYR A 183 -2.92 -7.83 6.67
CA TYR A 183 -2.61 -7.07 7.89
C TYR A 183 -2.21 -5.61 7.64
N ASP A 184 -1.47 -5.36 6.56
CA ASP A 184 -1.03 -4.02 6.16
C ASP A 184 -2.22 -3.20 5.59
N ASN A 185 -3.20 -3.83 4.93
CA ASN A 185 -4.45 -3.20 4.46
C ASN A 185 -5.59 -3.14 5.51
N ARG A 186 -5.28 -3.05 6.81
CA ARG A 186 -6.31 -2.94 7.87
C ARG A 186 -6.82 -1.52 8.05
N ASN A 187 -8.13 -1.36 8.32
CA ASN A 187 -8.81 -0.07 8.40
C ASN A 187 -8.67 0.68 9.75
N GLU A 188 -7.72 0.28 10.61
CA GLU A 188 -7.54 0.85 11.96
C GLU A 188 -7.41 2.38 11.93
N ALA A 189 -6.49 2.91 11.12
CA ALA A 189 -6.26 4.36 10.99
C ALA A 189 -7.44 5.13 10.36
N LYS A 190 -8.42 4.45 9.75
CA LYS A 190 -9.68 5.06 9.29
C LYS A 190 -10.65 5.21 10.47
N ALA A 191 -10.78 4.17 11.30
CA ALA A 191 -11.61 4.21 12.50
C ALA A 191 -11.08 5.17 13.58
N GLU A 192 -9.75 5.35 13.66
CA GLU A 192 -9.14 6.38 14.52
C GLU A 192 -9.56 7.80 14.11
N ARG A 193 -9.55 8.11 12.80
CA ARG A 193 -10.03 9.40 12.27
C ARG A 193 -11.53 9.59 12.47
N GLU A 194 -12.34 8.56 12.21
CA GLU A 194 -13.80 8.61 12.44
C GLU A 194 -14.14 8.92 13.92
N LEU A 195 -13.31 8.45 14.87
CA LEU A 195 -13.43 8.78 16.28
C LEU A 195 -12.96 10.21 16.61
N GLU A 196 -11.94 10.73 15.92
CA GLU A 196 -11.44 12.10 16.08
C GLU A 196 -12.43 13.14 15.48
N ASP A 197 -12.96 12.88 14.30
CA ASP A 197 -14.01 13.68 13.65
C ASP A 197 -15.29 13.72 14.53
N ALA A 198 -15.73 12.57 15.05
CA ALA A 198 -16.91 12.49 15.92
C ALA A 198 -16.71 13.25 17.25
N ARG A 199 -15.50 13.26 17.82
CA ARG A 199 -15.16 14.06 19.01
C ARG A 199 -15.19 15.56 18.70
N THR A 200 -14.63 15.94 17.56
CA THR A 200 -14.62 17.34 17.10
C THR A 200 -16.04 17.86 16.88
N GLU A 201 -16.94 17.05 16.31
CA GLU A 201 -18.38 17.36 16.23
C GLU A 201 -19.02 17.48 17.61
N LEU A 202 -18.76 16.53 18.52
CA LEU A 202 -19.31 16.53 19.88
C LEU A 202 -18.91 17.80 20.66
N ASP A 203 -17.65 18.19 20.62
CA ASP A 203 -17.18 19.38 21.33
C ASP A 203 -17.73 20.66 20.70
N SER A 204 -17.84 20.75 19.37
CA SER A 204 -18.57 21.84 18.71
C SER A 204 -20.04 21.93 19.13
N ARG A 205 -20.71 20.80 19.42
CA ARG A 205 -22.10 20.82 19.94
C ARG A 205 -22.20 21.25 21.40
N LYS A 206 -21.15 21.03 22.20
CA LYS A 206 -21.08 21.58 23.57
C LYS A 206 -20.89 23.09 23.55
N ASP A 207 -20.08 23.61 22.62
CA ASP A 207 -19.92 25.06 22.41
C ASP A 207 -21.24 25.72 21.97
N ASP A 208 -21.96 25.11 21.01
CA ASP A 208 -23.30 25.56 20.58
C ASP A 208 -24.27 25.64 21.78
N LEU A 209 -24.27 24.59 22.63
CA LEU A 209 -25.10 24.52 23.84
C LEU A 209 -24.70 25.58 24.88
N SER A 210 -23.40 25.70 25.18
CA SER A 210 -22.89 26.64 26.19
C SER A 210 -23.17 28.09 25.83
N ARG A 211 -23.10 28.46 24.54
CA ARG A 211 -23.52 29.80 24.07
C ARG A 211 -25.02 30.01 24.26
N SER A 212 -25.83 29.01 23.90
CA SER A 212 -27.29 29.07 24.07
C SER A 212 -27.69 29.25 25.54
N GLU A 213 -27.00 28.55 26.46
CA GLU A 213 -27.24 28.66 27.91
C GLU A 213 -26.77 30.02 28.47
N GLN A 214 -25.68 30.59 27.93
CA GLN A 214 -25.23 31.96 28.27
C GLN A 214 -26.18 33.06 27.74
N ASP A 215 -26.79 32.87 26.57
CA ASP A 215 -27.80 33.79 26.02
C ASP A 215 -29.09 33.78 26.88
N LEU A 216 -29.47 32.61 27.42
CA LEU A 216 -30.60 32.51 28.36
C LEU A 216 -30.32 33.22 29.69
N GLU A 217 -29.12 33.07 30.25
CA GLU A 217 -28.72 33.79 31.47
C GLU A 217 -28.78 35.32 31.27
N GLN A 218 -28.29 35.81 30.13
CA GLN A 218 -28.40 37.22 29.76
C GLN A 218 -29.86 37.68 29.59
N ASN A 219 -30.71 36.85 28.99
CA ASN A 219 -32.13 37.16 28.83
C ASN A 219 -32.85 37.23 30.19
N HIS A 220 -32.59 36.29 31.11
CA HIS A 220 -33.14 36.33 32.47
C HIS A 220 -32.68 37.58 33.24
N ALA A 221 -31.39 37.93 33.17
CA ALA A 221 -30.86 39.15 33.78
C ALA A 221 -31.46 40.45 33.18
N ALA A 222 -31.96 40.40 31.94
CA ALA A 222 -32.73 41.49 31.34
C ALA A 222 -34.20 41.49 31.79
N GLN A 223 -34.84 40.31 31.90
CA GLN A 223 -36.20 40.16 32.43
C GLN A 223 -36.31 40.73 33.86
N GLU A 224 -35.37 40.40 34.76
CA GLU A 224 -35.40 40.92 36.14
C GLU A 224 -35.36 42.45 36.21
N LYS A 225 -34.52 43.09 35.37
CA LYS A 225 -34.42 44.55 35.30
C LYS A 225 -35.72 45.17 34.76
N MET A 226 -36.25 44.62 33.68
CA MET A 226 -37.52 45.10 33.10
C MET A 226 -38.70 44.89 34.07
N GLU A 227 -38.67 43.86 34.92
CA GLU A 227 -39.66 43.65 35.97
C GLU A 227 -39.52 44.68 37.11
N GLN A 228 -38.30 45.13 37.43
CA GLN A 228 -38.07 46.25 38.37
C GLN A 228 -38.60 47.56 37.78
N GLU A 229 -38.23 47.91 36.54
CA GLU A 229 -38.74 49.08 35.82
C GLU A 229 -40.27 49.09 35.75
N PHE A 230 -40.89 47.94 35.41
CA PHE A 230 -42.34 47.81 35.34
C PHE A 230 -43.02 48.03 36.69
N ARG A 231 -42.47 47.50 37.79
CA ARG A 231 -43.03 47.69 39.15
C ARG A 231 -42.95 49.15 39.61
N GLU A 232 -41.87 49.86 39.34
CA GLU A 232 -41.78 51.29 39.70
C GLU A 232 -42.71 52.15 38.83
N LEU A 233 -42.84 51.83 37.54
CA LEU A 233 -43.75 52.55 36.64
C LEU A 233 -45.22 52.33 37.01
N VAL A 234 -45.62 51.12 37.43
CA VAL A 234 -46.95 50.86 38.00
C VAL A 234 -47.21 51.69 39.27
N LYS A 235 -46.21 51.91 40.14
CA LYS A 235 -46.40 52.81 41.30
C LYS A 235 -46.63 54.25 40.87
N LYS A 236 -45.88 54.75 39.87
CA LYS A 236 -46.04 56.11 39.32
C LYS A 236 -47.42 56.28 38.69
N ASP A 237 -47.86 55.31 37.90
CA ASP A 237 -49.17 55.29 37.24
C ASP A 237 -50.33 55.38 38.26
N ASN A 238 -50.29 54.54 39.29
CA ASN A 238 -51.25 54.58 40.42
C ASN A 238 -51.20 55.89 41.22
N ALA A 239 -50.08 56.61 41.24
CA ALA A 239 -49.98 57.92 41.89
C ALA A 239 -50.57 59.04 41.01
N ALA A 240 -50.25 59.06 39.72
CA ALA A 240 -50.79 60.02 38.75
C ALA A 240 -52.32 59.92 38.61
N HIS A 241 -52.87 58.70 38.62
CA HIS A 241 -54.31 58.47 38.66
C HIS A 241 -54.96 59.10 39.90
N LYS A 242 -54.44 58.86 41.11
CA LYS A 242 -54.98 59.45 42.35
C LYS A 242 -54.97 60.99 42.36
N VAL A 243 -53.93 61.61 41.80
CA VAL A 243 -53.87 63.07 41.67
C VAL A 243 -54.89 63.57 40.65
N THR A 244 -55.07 62.86 39.53
CA THR A 244 -56.09 63.18 38.51
C THR A 244 -57.51 63.06 39.09
N ASP A 245 -57.80 61.99 39.83
CA ASP A 245 -59.09 61.76 40.49
C ASP A 245 -59.44 62.88 41.49
N HIS A 246 -58.46 63.35 42.29
CA HIS A 246 -58.66 64.45 43.23
C HIS A 246 -59.09 65.75 42.52
N TRP A 247 -58.41 66.11 41.43
CA TRP A 247 -58.76 67.32 40.68
C TRP A 247 -60.06 67.14 39.87
N GLU A 248 -60.37 65.94 39.38
CA GLU A 248 -61.65 65.67 38.72
C GLU A 248 -62.84 65.76 39.69
N TYR A 249 -62.67 65.31 40.94
CA TYR A 249 -63.66 65.49 42.01
C TYR A 249 -63.88 66.98 42.34
N ARG A 250 -62.80 67.79 42.43
CA ARG A 250 -62.95 69.25 42.60
C ARG A 250 -63.68 69.92 41.43
N LEU A 251 -63.45 69.49 40.18
CA LEU A 251 -64.20 69.99 39.02
C LEU A 251 -65.69 69.62 39.02
N LYS A 252 -66.06 68.52 39.70
CA LYS A 252 -67.43 68.00 39.83
C LYS A 252 -68.12 68.42 41.13
N SER A 253 -67.45 69.19 41.98
CA SER A 253 -67.97 69.61 43.29
C SER A 253 -69.29 70.39 43.15
N PRO A 254 -70.23 70.27 44.11
CA PRO A 254 -71.60 70.74 43.95
C PRO A 254 -71.67 72.26 43.79
N SER A 255 -72.27 72.70 42.69
CA SER A 255 -72.67 74.08 42.43
C SER A 255 -74.19 74.22 42.50
N VAL A 256 -74.68 75.36 43.01
CA VAL A 256 -76.12 75.62 43.12
C VAL A 256 -76.67 75.96 41.74
N ASN A 257 -77.30 74.99 41.06
CA ASN A 257 -77.82 75.17 39.70
C ASN A 257 -79.22 75.79 39.73
N THR A 258 -79.40 76.90 39.02
CA THR A 258 -80.63 77.71 39.03
C THR A 258 -81.51 77.43 37.80
N ASP A 259 -82.83 77.54 37.94
CA ASP A 259 -83.77 77.36 36.83
C ASP A 259 -83.79 78.56 35.86
N ASP A 260 -84.06 78.31 34.58
CA ASP A 260 -84.03 79.34 33.53
C ASP A 260 -85.09 80.44 33.72
N ARG A 261 -86.22 80.15 34.37
CA ARG A 261 -87.20 81.18 34.79
C ARG A 261 -86.59 82.13 35.81
N MET A 262 -85.80 81.63 36.76
CA MET A 262 -85.11 82.49 37.74
C MET A 262 -84.03 83.34 37.09
N LYS A 263 -83.31 82.79 36.09
CA LYS A 263 -82.35 83.58 35.30
C LYS A 263 -83.04 84.73 34.55
N GLN A 264 -84.19 84.48 33.93
CA GLN A 264 -84.97 85.52 33.24
C GLN A 264 -85.49 86.60 34.20
N LEU A 265 -86.14 86.20 35.30
CA LEU A 265 -86.63 87.14 36.33
C LEU A 265 -85.51 88.00 36.91
N SER A 266 -84.33 87.41 37.11
CA SER A 266 -83.14 88.13 37.56
C SER A 266 -82.68 89.12 36.51
N ALA A 267 -82.56 88.71 35.24
CA ALA A 267 -82.14 89.57 34.13
C ALA A 267 -83.07 90.78 33.94
N ASP A 268 -84.38 90.59 34.06
CA ASP A 268 -85.39 91.65 33.97
C ASP A 268 -85.23 92.68 35.12
N PHE A 269 -85.11 92.19 36.37
CA PHE A 269 -84.85 93.05 37.54
C PHE A 269 -83.51 93.79 37.43
N ILE A 270 -82.44 93.09 37.06
CA ILE A 270 -81.09 93.63 36.81
C ILE A 270 -81.13 94.72 35.73
N GLY A 271 -82.02 94.62 34.74
CA GLY A 271 -82.29 95.66 33.77
C GLY A 271 -82.78 96.96 34.43
N VAL A 272 -83.83 96.89 35.24
CA VAL A 272 -84.39 98.06 35.96
C VAL A 272 -83.37 98.65 36.94
N VAL A 273 -82.64 97.81 37.69
CA VAL A 273 -81.56 98.25 38.58
C VAL A 273 -80.50 99.02 37.80
N ARG A 274 -80.06 98.51 36.65
CA ARG A 274 -79.04 99.15 35.81
C ARG A 274 -79.49 100.50 35.27
N ASP A 275 -80.76 100.63 34.87
CA ASP A 275 -81.29 101.90 34.37
C ASP A 275 -81.59 102.91 35.49
N TYR A 276 -81.95 102.46 36.70
CA TYR A 276 -82.00 103.31 37.90
C TYR A 276 -80.61 103.87 38.26
N LEU A 277 -79.59 103.01 38.35
CA LEU A 277 -78.20 103.42 38.61
C LEU A 277 -77.60 104.31 37.49
N ALA A 278 -78.19 104.29 36.29
CA ALA A 278 -77.83 105.17 35.18
C ALA A 278 -78.68 106.47 35.12
N GLY A 279 -79.55 106.72 36.11
CA GLY A 279 -80.42 107.91 36.18
C GLY A 279 -81.56 107.94 35.15
N LYS A 280 -81.94 106.80 34.58
CA LYS A 280 -82.99 106.68 33.55
C LYS A 280 -84.34 106.19 34.09
N ALA A 281 -84.34 105.51 35.23
CA ALA A 281 -85.54 105.10 35.96
C ALA A 281 -85.64 105.89 37.27
N ASP A 282 -86.86 106.12 37.77
CA ASP A 282 -87.07 106.80 39.04
C ASP A 282 -87.05 105.82 40.23
N GLU A 283 -86.97 106.37 41.45
CA GLU A 283 -86.92 105.56 42.68
C GLU A 283 -88.21 104.75 42.90
N LYS A 284 -89.35 105.21 42.38
CA LYS A 284 -90.60 104.44 42.44
C LYS A 284 -90.50 103.19 41.57
N THR A 285 -90.09 103.32 40.31
CA THR A 285 -89.89 102.21 39.37
C THR A 285 -88.90 101.20 39.93
N TYR A 286 -87.83 101.68 40.57
CA TYR A 286 -86.86 100.83 41.26
C TYR A 286 -87.48 100.05 42.43
N ARG A 287 -88.23 100.71 43.33
CA ARG A 287 -88.88 100.06 44.49
C ARG A 287 -90.03 99.13 44.06
N ASP A 288 -90.78 99.47 43.03
CA ASP A 288 -91.78 98.60 42.41
C ASP A 288 -91.11 97.32 41.88
N ALA A 289 -89.99 97.45 41.16
CA ALA A 289 -89.24 96.31 40.62
C ALA A 289 -88.62 95.43 41.70
N CYS A 290 -88.10 96.02 42.79
CA CYS A 290 -87.66 95.24 43.96
C CYS A 290 -88.81 94.41 44.53
N SER A 291 -89.97 95.04 44.74
CA SER A 291 -91.17 94.39 45.28
C SER A 291 -91.68 93.27 44.36
N ALA A 292 -91.64 93.49 43.04
CA ALA A 292 -92.05 92.50 42.04
C ALA A 292 -91.09 91.31 41.95
N TYR A 293 -89.77 91.54 42.08
CA TYR A 293 -88.76 90.48 42.10
C TYR A 293 -88.87 89.62 43.37
N GLU A 294 -89.05 90.23 44.55
CA GLU A 294 -89.31 89.52 45.81
C GLU A 294 -90.56 88.64 45.73
N GLN A 295 -91.68 89.17 45.22
CA GLN A 295 -92.89 88.40 44.99
C GLN A 295 -92.70 87.30 43.95
N SER A 296 -91.86 87.51 42.94
CA SER A 296 -91.60 86.49 41.91
C SER A 296 -90.85 85.28 42.46
N ILE A 297 -89.89 85.50 43.37
CA ILE A 297 -89.21 84.41 44.11
C ILE A 297 -90.21 83.73 45.06
N TYR A 298 -90.98 84.50 45.82
CA TYR A 298 -92.00 84.01 46.76
C TYR A 298 -93.00 83.04 46.10
N TYR A 299 -93.42 83.31 44.85
CA TYR A 299 -94.50 82.55 44.19
C TYR A 299 -94.06 81.43 43.23
N GLY A 300 -92.76 81.19 42.99
CA GLY A 300 -92.35 79.91 42.40
C GLY A 300 -90.96 79.82 41.78
N VAL A 301 -90.12 78.98 42.39
CA VAL A 301 -88.90 78.40 41.84
C VAL A 301 -88.99 76.88 41.94
N GLU A 302 -88.61 76.16 40.89
CA GLU A 302 -88.29 74.72 40.95
C GLU A 302 -86.76 74.57 40.82
N LEU A 303 -86.16 73.57 41.44
CA LEU A 303 -84.71 73.32 41.38
C LEU A 303 -84.43 72.00 40.68
N ASN A 304 -83.54 72.01 39.69
CA ASN A 304 -83.16 70.84 38.91
C ASN A 304 -82.60 69.72 39.80
N GLY A 305 -83.42 68.72 40.10
CA GLY A 305 -83.09 67.57 40.96
C GLY A 305 -83.49 67.68 42.44
N TYR A 306 -84.01 68.83 42.90
CA TYR A 306 -84.39 69.04 44.30
C TYR A 306 -85.87 69.43 44.43
N THR A 307 -86.70 68.50 44.92
CA THR A 307 -88.16 68.66 45.00
C THR A 307 -88.59 69.53 46.19
N VAL A 308 -88.68 70.85 45.98
CA VAL A 308 -89.30 71.78 46.94
C VAL A 308 -90.83 71.64 46.90
N THR A 309 -91.34 70.57 47.53
CA THR A 309 -92.79 70.34 47.65
C THR A 309 -93.42 71.45 48.50
N ARG A 310 -94.47 72.12 48.01
CA ARG A 310 -95.16 73.17 48.80
C ARG A 310 -95.89 72.59 50.01
N ARG A 311 -96.00 73.37 51.08
CA ARG A 311 -97.17 73.26 51.97
C ARG A 311 -98.43 73.50 51.14
N ASN A 312 -99.25 72.47 51.01
CA ASN A 312 -100.70 72.61 50.86
C ASN A 312 -101.33 72.73 52.26
N ASP A 313 -102.60 73.14 52.31
CA ASP A 313 -103.24 73.64 53.55
C ASP A 313 -103.50 72.59 54.65
N ALA A 314 -103.01 71.36 54.48
CA ALA A 314 -103.19 70.23 55.38
C ALA A 314 -102.14 70.13 56.52
N GLY A 315 -101.14 71.01 56.56
CA GLY A 315 -100.27 71.22 57.74
C GLY A 315 -99.19 70.16 58.00
N ILE A 316 -98.90 69.27 57.04
CA ILE A 316 -97.81 68.27 57.16
C ILE A 316 -96.43 68.98 57.07
N PRO A 317 -95.41 68.57 57.84
CA PRO A 317 -94.02 69.03 57.66
C PRO A 317 -93.38 68.38 56.43
N ASN A 318 -92.58 69.14 55.68
CA ASN A 318 -91.72 68.58 54.64
C ASN A 318 -90.48 67.94 55.28
N GLU A 319 -90.09 66.76 54.80
CA GLU A 319 -88.81 66.14 55.08
C GLU A 319 -87.82 66.54 53.97
N TRP A 320 -86.64 67.03 54.35
CA TRP A 320 -85.61 67.52 53.43
C TRP A 320 -84.57 66.41 53.19
N SER A 321 -84.19 66.19 51.94
CA SER A 321 -83.07 65.30 51.62
C SER A 321 -82.25 65.83 50.44
N ILE A 322 -81.19 66.57 50.75
CA ILE A 322 -80.15 66.90 49.79
C ILE A 322 -79.30 65.64 49.60
N LYS A 323 -79.33 65.02 48.41
CA LYS A 323 -78.40 63.93 48.07
C LYS A 323 -77.18 64.50 47.36
N LEU A 324 -76.18 64.89 48.13
CA LEU A 324 -74.83 65.04 47.59
C LEU A 324 -74.24 63.65 47.32
N ASP A 325 -73.48 63.54 46.22
CA ASP A 325 -72.71 62.34 45.90
C ASP A 325 -71.38 62.36 46.68
N THR A 326 -71.48 62.43 48.01
CA THR A 326 -70.36 62.58 48.97
C THR A 326 -69.65 61.27 49.28
N ASP A 327 -69.77 60.28 48.41
CA ASP A 327 -69.23 58.94 48.58
C ASP A 327 -67.74 58.86 48.17
N LYS A 328 -66.89 59.76 48.74
CA LYS A 328 -65.46 59.56 49.15
C LYS A 328 -64.66 60.86 49.38
N THR A 329 -63.75 60.80 50.36
CA THR A 329 -62.49 61.58 50.48
C THR A 329 -62.55 63.10 50.77
N GLU A 330 -63.08 63.45 51.94
CA GLU A 330 -62.32 64.29 52.89
C GLU A 330 -62.16 63.49 54.21
N ASN A 331 -61.28 63.88 55.14
CA ASN A 331 -61.02 63.09 56.35
C ASN A 331 -62.22 63.08 57.31
N ASP A 332 -62.60 61.90 57.80
CA ASP A 332 -63.54 61.69 58.92
C ASP A 332 -62.95 62.09 60.29
N GLU A 333 -62.09 63.10 60.33
CA GLU A 333 -61.59 63.68 61.57
C GLU A 333 -62.68 64.50 62.24
N ALA A 334 -62.82 64.33 63.56
CA ALA A 334 -63.82 65.06 64.35
C ALA A 334 -63.45 66.55 64.45
N VAL A 335 -64.43 67.40 64.16
CA VAL A 335 -64.30 68.86 64.09
C VAL A 335 -65.22 69.51 65.11
N ASP A 336 -64.63 70.31 66.00
CA ASP A 336 -65.34 71.19 66.93
C ASP A 336 -65.77 72.47 66.21
N VAL A 337 -67.07 72.68 66.06
CA VAL A 337 -67.63 73.82 65.32
C VAL A 337 -67.36 75.18 65.99
N ASN A 338 -67.16 75.19 67.32
CA ASN A 338 -66.83 76.39 68.09
C ASN A 338 -65.31 76.72 68.07
N ASN A 339 -64.45 75.72 67.79
CA ASN A 339 -62.99 75.83 67.85
C ASN A 339 -62.29 75.39 66.55
N LEU A 340 -62.85 75.78 65.40
CA LEU A 340 -62.30 75.51 64.07
C LEU A 340 -60.87 76.06 63.91
N THR A 341 -59.97 75.26 63.35
CA THR A 341 -58.62 75.72 62.99
C THR A 341 -58.65 76.70 61.81
N GLN A 342 -57.61 77.52 61.64
CA GLN A 342 -57.51 78.46 60.52
C GLN A 342 -57.67 77.77 59.14
N ALA A 343 -57.10 76.58 58.95
CA ALA A 343 -57.25 75.85 57.70
C ALA A 343 -58.70 75.35 57.47
N GLN A 344 -59.41 74.95 58.53
CA GLN A 344 -60.80 74.51 58.43
C GLN A 344 -61.76 75.69 58.19
N ILE A 345 -61.57 76.80 58.90
CA ILE A 345 -62.41 78.00 58.73
C ILE A 345 -62.22 78.63 57.34
N GLU A 346 -60.98 78.75 56.86
CA GLU A 346 -60.71 79.21 55.49
C GLU A 346 -61.32 78.26 54.44
N ASN A 347 -61.29 76.95 54.67
CA ASN A 347 -61.88 75.97 53.76
C ASN A 347 -63.41 76.13 53.64
N ILE A 348 -64.14 76.26 54.75
CA ILE A 348 -65.60 76.44 54.70
C ILE A 348 -66.02 77.85 54.27
N THR A 349 -65.29 78.90 54.64
CA THR A 349 -65.58 80.28 54.18
C THR A 349 -65.40 80.40 52.66
N ASN A 350 -64.36 79.78 52.08
CA ASN A 350 -64.19 79.72 50.63
C ASN A 350 -65.25 78.84 49.94
N TYR A 351 -65.61 77.69 50.52
CA TYR A 351 -66.69 76.85 50.00
C TYR A 351 -68.02 77.63 49.92
N VAL A 352 -68.36 78.39 50.95
CA VAL A 352 -69.54 79.28 50.95
C VAL A 352 -69.42 80.39 49.92
N ALA A 353 -68.27 81.06 49.80
CA ALA A 353 -68.06 82.08 48.78
C ALA A 353 -68.24 81.51 47.35
N TYR A 354 -67.71 80.31 47.10
CA TYR A 354 -67.91 79.58 45.83
C TYR A 354 -69.39 79.29 45.55
N LEU A 355 -70.15 78.78 46.55
CA LEU A 355 -71.58 78.52 46.39
C LEU A 355 -72.37 79.81 46.06
N ILE A 356 -72.07 80.92 46.74
CA ILE A 356 -72.78 82.19 46.52
C ILE A 356 -72.39 82.83 45.19
N ASN A 357 -71.11 82.79 44.81
CA ASN A 357 -70.67 83.22 43.48
C ASN A 357 -71.36 82.41 42.38
N SER A 358 -71.48 81.09 42.54
CA SER A 358 -72.20 80.23 41.59
C SER A 358 -73.64 80.70 41.35
N VAL A 359 -74.35 81.15 42.40
CA VAL A 359 -75.70 81.72 42.29
C VAL A 359 -75.67 83.11 41.64
N ARG A 360 -74.79 84.02 42.11
CA ARG A 360 -74.69 85.39 41.56
C ARG A 360 -74.33 85.40 40.08
N ASP A 361 -73.44 84.50 39.65
CA ASP A 361 -72.99 84.40 38.26
C ASP A 361 -74.10 83.85 37.35
N GLN A 362 -74.79 82.78 37.75
CA GLN A 362 -75.87 82.19 36.96
C GLN A 362 -77.09 83.09 36.83
N LEU A 363 -77.43 83.84 37.90
CA LEU A 363 -78.51 84.82 37.89
C LEU A 363 -78.07 86.19 37.32
N GLY A 364 -76.78 86.38 37.03
CA GLY A 364 -76.23 87.58 36.40
C GLY A 364 -76.06 88.81 37.31
N PHE A 365 -76.09 88.64 38.64
CA PHE A 365 -75.94 89.75 39.60
C PHE A 365 -74.52 90.26 39.76
N THR A 366 -73.50 89.44 39.47
CA THR A 366 -72.08 89.78 39.67
C THR A 366 -71.65 91.13 39.04
N PRO A 367 -72.06 91.52 37.81
CA PRO A 367 -71.73 92.83 37.21
C PRO A 367 -72.42 94.06 37.84
N LEU A 368 -73.21 93.87 38.91
CA LEU A 368 -73.81 94.91 39.75
C LEU A 368 -73.38 94.83 41.22
N THR A 369 -73.11 93.62 41.73
CA THR A 369 -72.95 93.33 43.17
C THR A 369 -71.55 92.81 43.54
N GLY A 370 -70.68 92.63 42.55
CA GLY A 370 -69.35 92.06 42.71
C GLY A 370 -69.39 90.55 43.01
N HIS A 371 -68.23 89.91 42.84
CA HIS A 371 -68.02 88.59 43.44
C HIS A 371 -68.00 88.69 44.96
N VAL A 372 -68.38 87.59 45.62
CA VAL A 372 -68.10 87.36 47.03
C VAL A 372 -66.67 86.84 47.15
N THR A 373 -65.85 87.56 47.89
CA THR A 373 -64.44 87.25 48.11
C THR A 373 -64.18 87.06 49.60
N THR A 374 -63.38 86.06 49.94
CA THR A 374 -63.01 85.76 51.32
C THR A 374 -61.83 86.63 51.76
N SER A 375 -61.85 87.20 52.96
CA SER A 375 -60.75 88.04 53.45
C SER A 375 -60.44 87.90 54.93
N SER A 376 -59.17 88.13 55.31
CA SER A 376 -58.72 87.94 56.69
C SER A 376 -59.39 88.88 57.71
N GLY A 377 -59.84 90.06 57.26
CA GLY A 377 -60.57 91.01 58.11
C GLY A 377 -62.03 90.63 58.31
N ALA A 378 -62.73 90.27 57.22
CA ALA A 378 -64.11 89.83 57.29
C ALA A 378 -64.23 88.54 58.12
N GLN A 379 -63.26 87.65 58.01
CA GLN A 379 -63.15 86.42 58.79
C GLN A 379 -63.05 86.68 60.31
N LYS A 380 -62.11 87.55 60.73
CA LYS A 380 -61.97 87.96 62.15
C LYS A 380 -63.21 88.67 62.69
N LEU A 381 -63.85 89.51 61.88
CA LEU A 381 -65.12 90.16 62.23
C LEU A 381 -66.23 89.11 62.48
N ALA A 382 -66.34 88.09 61.64
CA ALA A 382 -67.32 87.02 61.81
C ALA A 382 -67.04 86.20 63.09
N GLU A 383 -65.77 85.90 63.40
CA GLU A 383 -65.35 85.25 64.64
C GLU A 383 -65.68 86.08 65.88
N ASP A 384 -65.51 87.40 65.82
CA ASP A 384 -65.91 88.36 66.86
C ASP A 384 -67.45 88.37 67.09
N VAL A 385 -68.25 88.30 66.00
CA VAL A 385 -69.72 88.20 66.09
C VAL A 385 -70.14 86.85 66.68
N ALA A 386 -69.51 85.75 66.25
CA ALA A 386 -69.75 84.42 66.79
C ALA A 386 -69.34 84.32 68.27
N ALA A 387 -68.26 84.98 68.70
CA ALA A 387 -67.87 85.05 70.10
C ALA A 387 -68.94 85.72 70.98
N VAL A 388 -69.55 86.82 70.51
CA VAL A 388 -70.68 87.45 71.21
C VAL A 388 -71.93 86.57 71.21
N LYS A 389 -72.21 85.82 70.13
CA LYS A 389 -73.32 84.85 70.08
C LYS A 389 -73.11 83.68 71.07
N ARG A 390 -71.89 83.14 71.19
CA ARG A 390 -71.54 82.07 72.16
C ARG A 390 -71.77 82.49 73.61
N GLY A 391 -71.77 83.79 73.91
CA GLY A 391 -72.08 84.34 75.24
C GLY A 391 -73.57 84.51 75.56
N LYS A 392 -74.50 84.02 74.72
CA LYS A 392 -75.95 84.18 74.89
C LYS A 392 -76.67 82.85 75.07
N GLU A 393 -77.90 82.91 75.58
CA GLU A 393 -78.81 81.75 75.66
C GLU A 393 -79.24 81.26 74.27
N VAL A 394 -79.66 79.99 74.18
CA VAL A 394 -80.21 79.41 72.94
C VAL A 394 -81.40 80.22 72.43
N GLY A 395 -81.48 80.41 71.12
CA GLY A 395 -82.48 81.27 70.46
C GLY A 395 -82.19 82.78 70.57
N SER A 396 -81.39 83.24 71.53
CA SER A 396 -81.00 84.65 71.62
C SER A 396 -79.95 85.00 70.57
N ASN A 397 -80.15 86.11 69.85
CA ASN A 397 -79.29 86.52 68.74
C ASN A 397 -78.46 87.78 69.05
N VAL A 398 -77.43 88.01 68.23
CA VAL A 398 -76.70 89.28 68.21
C VAL A 398 -77.64 90.36 67.65
N THR A 399 -77.78 91.45 68.40
CA THR A 399 -78.60 92.61 68.04
C THR A 399 -77.85 93.52 67.06
N ALA A 400 -78.59 94.38 66.35
CA ALA A 400 -77.98 95.36 65.45
C ALA A 400 -77.00 96.29 66.18
N GLY A 401 -77.30 96.69 67.43
CA GLY A 401 -76.42 97.55 68.23
C GLY A 401 -75.08 96.88 68.57
N GLU A 402 -75.10 95.59 68.93
CA GLU A 402 -73.88 94.80 69.16
C GLU A 402 -73.09 94.61 67.85
N ALA A 403 -73.78 94.25 66.75
CA ALA A 403 -73.16 94.10 65.44
C ALA A 403 -72.46 95.39 64.96
N SER A 404 -73.11 96.55 65.09
CA SER A 404 -72.50 97.86 64.77
C SER A 404 -71.38 98.25 65.74
N ALA A 405 -71.42 97.82 67.01
CA ALA A 405 -70.31 98.03 67.95
C ALA A 405 -69.08 97.17 67.57
N ILE A 406 -69.31 95.95 67.09
CA ILE A 406 -68.27 95.06 66.57
C ILE A 406 -67.67 95.63 65.27
N ALA A 407 -68.52 96.03 64.31
CA ALA A 407 -68.14 96.64 63.04
C ALA A 407 -67.15 97.80 63.19
N ARG A 408 -67.41 98.72 64.14
CA ARG A 408 -66.58 99.91 64.38
C ARG A 408 -65.15 99.58 64.83
N ARG A 409 -64.89 98.40 65.40
CA ARG A 409 -63.52 97.94 65.72
C ARG A 409 -62.66 97.71 64.47
N TYR A 410 -63.30 97.51 63.32
CA TYR A 410 -62.67 97.28 62.02
C TYR A 410 -62.80 98.49 61.08
N GLY A 411 -63.20 99.65 61.60
CA GLY A 411 -63.43 100.88 60.80
C GLY A 411 -64.72 100.87 59.99
N LEU A 412 -65.67 99.97 60.28
CA LEU A 412 -66.94 99.86 59.56
C LEU A 412 -68.07 100.54 60.33
N SER A 413 -68.89 101.34 59.66
CA SER A 413 -70.04 102.04 60.26
C SER A 413 -71.18 101.09 60.64
N GLU A 414 -71.40 100.08 59.81
CA GLU A 414 -72.32 98.95 59.96
C GLU A 414 -71.80 97.72 59.19
N ILE A 415 -72.40 96.55 59.41
CA ILE A 415 -72.13 95.29 58.71
C ILE A 415 -73.44 94.60 58.35
N SER A 416 -73.47 93.82 57.27
CA SER A 416 -74.61 92.96 56.96
C SER A 416 -74.39 91.58 57.56
N LEU A 417 -75.29 91.17 58.45
CA LEU A 417 -75.21 89.89 59.15
C LEU A 417 -76.38 89.00 58.71
N LEU A 418 -76.10 88.09 57.77
CA LEU A 418 -76.99 86.97 57.49
C LEU A 418 -76.81 85.95 58.62
N ARG A 419 -77.95 85.42 59.11
CA ARG A 419 -78.02 84.53 60.28
C ARG A 419 -78.76 83.25 59.91
N SER A 420 -78.08 82.34 59.23
CA SER A 420 -78.59 80.98 59.04
C SER A 420 -78.44 80.18 60.34
N GLY A 421 -79.37 79.26 60.60
CA GLY A 421 -79.41 78.51 61.87
C GLY A 421 -80.05 77.14 61.70
N PHE A 422 -79.34 76.12 62.18
CA PHE A 422 -79.73 74.71 62.10
C PHE A 422 -79.67 74.07 63.49
N TYR A 423 -80.21 72.86 63.60
CA TYR A 423 -80.03 72.00 64.77
C TYR A 423 -79.00 70.93 64.42
N GLY A 424 -77.73 71.23 64.64
CA GLY A 424 -76.59 70.32 64.42
C GLY A 424 -76.02 69.76 65.73
N LYS A 425 -74.72 69.45 65.70
CA LYS A 425 -73.95 68.86 66.81
C LYS A 425 -72.69 69.69 67.05
N HIS A 426 -72.30 69.84 68.32
CA HIS A 426 -71.04 70.50 68.70
C HIS A 426 -69.79 69.86 68.06
N SER A 427 -69.83 68.55 67.78
CA SER A 427 -68.79 67.82 67.07
C SER A 427 -69.36 67.14 65.82
N THR A 428 -68.70 67.34 64.69
CA THR A 428 -69.10 66.86 63.35
C THR A 428 -67.83 66.51 62.54
N ASN A 429 -67.91 66.42 61.20
CA ASN A 429 -66.73 66.37 60.32
C ASN A 429 -66.85 67.44 59.21
N MET A 430 -65.80 67.63 58.40
CA MET A 430 -65.80 68.67 57.35
C MET A 430 -66.87 68.46 56.27
N THR A 431 -67.27 67.21 56.00
CA THR A 431 -68.26 66.85 54.99
C THR A 431 -69.68 67.17 55.48
N GLU A 432 -70.03 66.77 56.70
CA GLU A 432 -71.29 67.13 57.38
C GLU A 432 -71.41 68.67 57.53
N LEU A 433 -70.35 69.34 57.98
CA LEU A 433 -70.36 70.81 58.16
C LEU A 433 -70.57 71.56 56.83
N LYS A 434 -69.97 71.09 55.72
CA LYS A 434 -70.24 71.62 54.38
C LYS A 434 -71.68 71.36 53.93
N HIS A 435 -72.25 70.21 54.28
CA HIS A 435 -73.64 69.89 53.97
C HIS A 435 -74.60 70.87 54.66
N TRP A 436 -74.43 71.13 55.96
CA TRP A 436 -75.27 72.07 56.72
C TRP A 436 -75.14 73.51 56.19
N LEU A 437 -73.94 73.91 55.76
CA LEU A 437 -73.73 75.23 55.14
C LEU A 437 -74.39 75.36 53.76
N LEU A 438 -74.34 74.32 52.93
CA LEU A 438 -75.06 74.27 51.66
C LEU A 438 -76.57 74.33 51.88
N GLU A 439 -77.10 73.52 52.80
CA GLU A 439 -78.52 73.49 53.16
C GLU A 439 -79.00 74.86 53.67
N GLY A 440 -78.18 75.55 54.47
CA GLY A 440 -78.46 76.90 54.94
C GLY A 440 -78.54 77.94 53.83
N ILE A 441 -77.56 77.97 52.92
CA ILE A 441 -77.57 78.89 51.78
C ILE A 441 -78.78 78.63 50.87
N LEU A 442 -79.16 77.37 50.65
CA LEU A 442 -80.35 77.01 49.88
C LEU A 442 -81.66 77.42 50.59
N ASN A 443 -81.75 77.25 51.91
CA ASN A 443 -82.91 77.66 52.69
C ASN A 443 -83.08 79.19 52.74
N ASP A 444 -81.99 79.92 52.99
CA ASP A 444 -81.97 81.39 52.99
C ASP A 444 -82.22 82.01 51.60
N LEU A 445 -81.92 81.29 50.50
CA LEU A 445 -82.21 81.73 49.13
C LEU A 445 -83.64 81.43 48.65
N PHE A 446 -84.22 80.30 49.04
CA PHE A 446 -85.37 79.73 48.32
C PHE A 446 -86.55 79.29 49.21
N THR A 447 -86.44 79.29 50.54
CA THR A 447 -87.45 78.63 51.39
C THR A 447 -87.97 79.49 52.55
N TYR A 448 -87.19 80.46 53.04
CA TYR A 448 -87.54 81.24 54.23
C TYR A 448 -88.40 82.49 53.96
N THR A 449 -89.59 82.31 53.38
CA THR A 449 -90.55 83.41 53.12
C THR A 449 -91.94 83.12 53.70
N ARG A 450 -92.09 83.27 55.03
CA ARG A 450 -93.40 83.14 55.70
C ARG A 450 -94.23 84.44 55.66
N ASN A 451 -93.59 85.58 55.42
CA ASN A 451 -94.24 86.84 55.05
C ASN A 451 -93.45 87.53 53.90
N PRO A 452 -94.12 88.33 53.03
CA PRO A 452 -93.47 89.17 52.02
C PRO A 452 -92.87 90.44 52.66
N GLY A 453 -91.82 90.21 53.46
CA GLY A 453 -91.10 91.17 54.27
C GLY A 453 -89.97 90.54 55.09
N ASP A 454 -89.86 89.20 55.07
CA ASP A 454 -88.77 88.43 55.68
C ASP A 454 -87.60 88.15 54.69
N ALA A 455 -87.65 88.66 53.44
CA ALA A 455 -86.73 88.32 52.35
C ALA A 455 -85.29 88.88 52.48
N ASP A 456 -84.95 89.50 53.62
CA ASP A 456 -83.63 90.09 53.91
C ASP A 456 -82.47 89.11 53.70
N SER A 457 -82.67 87.80 53.89
CA SER A 457 -81.64 86.78 53.61
C SER A 457 -81.29 86.70 52.12
N ILE A 458 -82.31 86.61 51.26
CA ILE A 458 -82.18 86.51 49.80
C ILE A 458 -81.49 87.77 49.26
N TRP A 459 -81.97 88.93 49.69
CA TRP A 459 -81.43 90.23 49.29
C TRP A 459 -79.96 90.40 49.72
N GLN A 460 -79.52 89.82 50.84
CA GLN A 460 -78.12 89.84 51.28
C GLN A 460 -77.22 88.88 50.51
N ILE A 461 -77.63 87.63 50.29
CA ILE A 461 -76.82 86.64 49.55
C ILE A 461 -76.57 87.14 48.11
N LEU A 462 -77.61 87.67 47.46
CA LEU A 462 -77.50 88.26 46.12
C LEU A 462 -76.81 89.64 46.10
N GLY A 463 -76.51 90.26 47.26
CA GLY A 463 -75.81 91.56 47.36
C GLY A 463 -76.68 92.79 47.08
N ILE A 464 -78.00 92.61 47.02
CA ILE A 464 -78.97 93.62 46.62
C ILE A 464 -79.36 94.52 47.79
N SER A 465 -79.39 94.02 49.04
CA SER A 465 -79.54 94.88 50.24
C SER A 465 -78.43 95.94 50.33
N GLN A 466 -77.24 95.62 49.80
CA GLN A 466 -76.08 96.50 49.78
C GLN A 466 -76.19 97.52 48.66
N LEU A 467 -76.60 97.08 47.46
CA LEU A 467 -76.90 97.96 46.32
C LEU A 467 -78.03 98.96 46.66
N ASN A 468 -79.09 98.50 47.34
CA ASN A 468 -80.19 99.30 47.88
C ASN A 468 -79.72 100.42 48.83
N LYS A 469 -78.66 100.19 49.61
CA LYS A 469 -78.08 101.19 50.53
C LYS A 469 -77.10 102.11 49.83
N ALA A 470 -76.33 101.58 48.88
CA ALA A 470 -75.28 102.31 48.17
C ALA A 470 -75.82 103.28 47.11
N HIS A 471 -76.99 103.00 46.52
CA HIS A 471 -77.49 103.64 45.30
C HIS A 471 -76.42 103.67 44.17
N SER A 472 -75.56 102.66 44.16
CA SER A 472 -74.41 102.49 43.28
C SER A 472 -74.09 101.01 43.13
N LYS A 473 -73.24 100.65 42.18
CA LYS A 473 -72.71 99.28 42.06
C LYS A 473 -71.81 98.94 43.25
N ILE A 474 -71.76 97.66 43.57
CA ILE A 474 -70.77 97.08 44.48
C ILE A 474 -69.67 96.45 43.61
N ASP A 475 -68.41 96.80 43.84
CA ASP A 475 -67.28 96.27 43.05
C ASP A 475 -66.87 94.88 43.53
N GLU A 476 -66.87 94.68 44.85
CA GLU A 476 -66.51 93.45 45.53
C GLU A 476 -67.28 93.34 46.86
N THR A 477 -67.73 92.14 47.22
CA THR A 477 -68.33 91.86 48.53
C THR A 477 -67.38 90.99 49.35
N TYR A 478 -66.85 91.50 50.46
CA TYR A 478 -66.09 90.64 51.37
C TYR A 478 -67.01 89.80 52.25
N LEU A 479 -66.68 88.52 52.38
CA LEU A 479 -67.32 87.55 53.27
C LEU A 479 -66.31 87.05 54.31
N GLY A 480 -66.78 87.00 55.56
CA GLY A 480 -66.25 86.11 56.58
C GLY A 480 -67.37 85.24 57.13
N LEU A 481 -67.03 84.01 57.51
CA LEU A 481 -67.98 83.08 58.13
C LEU A 481 -67.39 82.58 59.44
N SER A 482 -68.20 82.56 60.48
CA SER A 482 -67.87 81.84 61.72
C SER A 482 -69.11 81.14 62.26
N THR A 483 -68.89 80.01 62.92
CA THR A 483 -69.99 79.24 63.52
C THR A 483 -70.07 79.50 65.02
N SER A 484 -71.26 79.31 65.57
CA SER A 484 -71.47 79.32 67.00
C SER A 484 -72.54 78.29 67.38
N PHE A 485 -72.12 77.25 68.11
CA PHE A 485 -73.02 76.31 68.76
C PHE A 485 -73.26 76.78 70.19
N VAL A 486 -74.54 76.97 70.56
CA VAL A 486 -74.97 77.18 71.94
C VAL A 486 -75.77 75.95 72.39
N ARG A 487 -75.29 75.28 73.44
CA ARG A 487 -75.94 74.09 74.00
C ARG A 487 -77.28 74.45 74.63
N ASP A 488 -78.33 73.70 74.31
CA ASP A 488 -79.61 73.86 75.02
C ASP A 488 -79.60 73.04 76.32
N PRO A 489 -79.63 73.67 77.51
CA PRO A 489 -79.70 72.95 78.79
C PRO A 489 -81.04 72.22 79.02
N LYS A 490 -82.00 72.32 78.09
CA LYS A 490 -83.29 71.62 78.10
C LYS A 490 -83.40 70.51 77.03
N SER A 491 -82.38 70.33 76.19
CA SER A 491 -82.34 69.24 75.21
C SER A 491 -82.25 67.88 75.92
N ALA A 492 -83.00 66.89 75.43
CA ALA A 492 -82.89 65.50 75.86
C ALA A 492 -81.75 64.73 75.15
N TYR A 493 -81.10 65.35 74.17
CA TYR A 493 -79.91 64.85 73.48
C TYR A 493 -78.71 65.73 73.87
N ASP A 494 -77.71 65.15 74.53
CA ASP A 494 -76.60 65.91 75.16
C ASP A 494 -75.81 66.81 74.19
N ASP A 495 -75.68 66.39 72.92
CA ASP A 495 -74.90 67.08 71.88
C ASP A 495 -75.73 68.03 70.99
N CYS A 496 -77.05 68.10 71.16
CA CYS A 496 -77.92 68.94 70.33
C CYS A 496 -78.13 70.32 70.94
N GLY A 497 -78.00 71.35 70.11
CA GLY A 497 -78.15 72.75 70.51
C GLY A 497 -78.67 73.61 69.35
N GLY A 498 -78.86 74.90 69.61
CA GLY A 498 -79.22 75.86 68.57
C GLY A 498 -77.95 76.43 67.94
N GLU A 499 -77.61 76.00 66.73
CA GLU A 499 -76.49 76.57 66.00
C GLU A 499 -76.88 77.91 65.36
N SER A 500 -75.89 78.78 65.19
CA SER A 500 -76.05 80.00 64.40
C SER A 500 -74.76 80.26 63.65
N TYR A 501 -74.89 80.30 62.33
CA TYR A 501 -73.83 80.64 61.40
C TYR A 501 -73.85 82.15 61.20
N ALA A 502 -72.74 82.82 61.55
CA ALA A 502 -72.56 84.25 61.38
C ALA A 502 -71.86 84.50 60.04
N PHE A 503 -72.65 84.79 59.00
CA PHE A 503 -72.14 85.21 57.70
C PHE A 503 -72.07 86.74 57.67
N CYS A 504 -70.87 87.31 57.69
CA CYS A 504 -70.67 88.75 57.63
C CYS A 504 -70.38 89.18 56.20
N PHE A 505 -71.36 89.80 55.54
CA PHE A 505 -71.23 90.39 54.20
C PHE A 505 -70.94 91.89 54.28
N ILE A 506 -69.93 92.32 53.54
CA ILE A 506 -69.36 93.68 53.61
C ILE A 506 -69.14 94.18 52.18
N PRO A 507 -69.99 95.08 51.65
CA PRO A 507 -69.82 95.62 50.32
C PRO A 507 -68.69 96.66 50.25
N LEU A 508 -68.00 96.74 49.11
CA LEU A 508 -67.22 97.90 48.71
C LEU A 508 -67.87 98.63 47.54
N VAL A 509 -67.94 99.95 47.64
CA VAL A 509 -68.51 100.86 46.64
C VAL A 509 -67.44 101.85 46.21
N GLY A 510 -67.02 101.82 44.96
CA GLY A 510 -65.91 102.64 44.47
C GLY A 510 -64.59 102.31 45.18
N GLY A 511 -64.41 101.06 45.63
CA GLY A 511 -63.26 100.63 46.44
C GLY A 511 -63.23 101.10 47.90
N HIS A 512 -64.23 101.83 48.39
CA HIS A 512 -64.22 102.40 49.75
C HIS A 512 -65.33 101.85 50.67
N ALA A 513 -64.94 101.51 51.90
CA ALA A 513 -65.86 101.19 52.99
C ALA A 513 -66.29 102.48 53.72
N VAL A 514 -67.23 103.22 53.10
CA VAL A 514 -67.91 104.40 53.68
C VAL A 514 -67.00 105.60 54.00
N SER A 515 -66.96 106.56 53.05
CA SER A 515 -66.26 107.86 53.11
C SER A 515 -64.72 107.83 53.01
N GLU A 516 -64.15 108.92 52.48
CA GLU A 516 -62.69 109.08 52.31
C GLU A 516 -61.92 109.11 53.64
N ALA A 517 -62.58 109.43 54.76
CA ALA A 517 -61.92 109.63 56.05
C ALA A 517 -61.44 108.32 56.70
N ASP A 518 -62.24 107.24 56.59
CA ASP A 518 -62.01 105.99 57.32
C ASP A 518 -61.28 104.91 56.51
N HIS A 519 -61.15 105.08 55.19
CA HIS A 519 -60.49 104.13 54.29
C HIS A 519 -59.03 103.77 54.71
N ALA A 520 -58.32 104.72 55.34
CA ALA A 520 -56.97 104.48 55.86
C ALA A 520 -56.91 103.52 57.07
N ALA A 521 -58.02 103.32 57.80
CA ALA A 521 -58.11 102.33 58.86
C ALA A 521 -58.41 100.92 58.30
N PHE A 522 -59.31 100.86 57.31
CA PHE A 522 -59.66 99.64 56.57
C PHE A 522 -58.41 98.96 55.98
N GLU A 523 -57.63 99.68 55.18
CA GLU A 523 -56.39 99.17 54.58
C GLU A 523 -55.36 98.69 55.63
N ARG A 524 -55.09 99.50 56.66
CA ARG A 524 -54.08 99.20 57.70
C ARG A 524 -54.42 97.98 58.56
N SER A 525 -55.69 97.60 58.65
CA SER A 525 -56.13 96.41 59.39
C SER A 525 -55.92 95.09 58.62
N GLY A 526 -55.48 95.16 57.36
CA GLY A 526 -55.37 94.00 56.47
C GLY A 526 -56.74 93.50 55.99
N PHE A 527 -57.77 94.36 56.02
CA PHE A 527 -59.15 93.92 55.84
C PHE A 527 -59.43 93.32 54.46
N ALA A 528 -58.88 93.93 53.42
CA ALA A 528 -58.97 93.51 52.04
C ALA A 528 -57.99 92.37 51.67
N GLN A 529 -57.19 91.84 52.60
CA GLN A 529 -56.28 90.73 52.32
C GLN A 529 -57.08 89.47 52.00
N LYS A 530 -57.19 89.17 50.70
CA LYS A 530 -57.90 88.01 50.16
C LYS A 530 -57.27 86.72 50.66
N LEU A 531 -58.11 85.76 51.04
CA LEU A 531 -57.67 84.42 51.38
C LEU A 531 -57.44 83.62 50.09
N PHE A 532 -56.68 82.53 50.17
CA PHE A 532 -56.52 81.63 49.03
C PHE A 532 -57.83 80.88 48.77
N ASP A 533 -58.32 80.88 47.53
CA ASP A 533 -59.53 80.16 47.11
C ASP A 533 -59.16 78.81 46.45
N PRO A 534 -59.30 77.67 47.16
CA PRO A 534 -59.05 76.33 46.62
C PRO A 534 -60.20 75.79 45.74
N PHE A 535 -61.23 76.59 45.47
CA PHE A 535 -62.35 76.29 44.58
C PHE A 535 -62.37 77.16 43.31
N ASN A 536 -61.39 78.05 43.13
CA ASN A 536 -61.24 78.86 41.92
C ASN A 536 -61.17 77.94 40.68
N ARG A 537 -62.15 78.10 39.79
CA ARG A 537 -62.38 77.21 38.65
C ARG A 537 -61.19 77.14 37.68
N GLU A 538 -60.51 78.26 37.41
CA GLU A 538 -59.35 78.27 36.52
C GLU A 538 -58.17 77.53 37.13
N TYR A 539 -57.92 77.73 38.42
CA TYR A 539 -56.87 77.03 39.17
C TYR A 539 -57.12 75.51 39.21
N VAL A 540 -58.34 75.09 39.57
CA VAL A 540 -58.72 73.67 39.62
C VAL A 540 -58.64 73.03 38.23
N GLN A 541 -59.11 73.72 37.17
CA GLN A 541 -59.07 73.21 35.81
C GLN A 541 -57.64 73.10 35.25
N GLY A 542 -56.75 74.04 35.56
CA GLY A 542 -55.33 73.97 35.19
C GLY A 542 -54.65 72.74 35.80
N ASN A 543 -54.80 72.53 37.11
CA ASN A 543 -54.22 71.38 37.81
C ASN A 543 -54.78 70.04 37.30
N TYR A 544 -56.07 69.94 36.98
CA TYR A 544 -56.65 68.74 36.38
C TYR A 544 -56.02 68.40 35.02
N ILE A 545 -55.84 69.40 34.15
CA ILE A 545 -55.25 69.21 32.80
C ILE A 545 -53.80 68.73 32.91
N GLU A 546 -53.03 69.27 33.86
CA GLU A 546 -51.64 68.87 34.08
C GLU A 546 -51.53 67.45 34.67
N ALA A 547 -52.31 67.15 35.72
CA ALA A 547 -52.35 65.80 36.32
C ALA A 547 -52.77 64.73 35.31
N LYS A 548 -53.83 64.99 34.53
CA LYS A 548 -54.32 64.08 33.49
C LYS A 548 -53.27 63.82 32.41
N LYS A 549 -52.55 64.86 31.98
CA LYS A 549 -51.45 64.74 31.02
C LYS A 549 -50.32 63.86 31.54
N GLU A 550 -49.95 63.96 32.83
CA GLU A 550 -48.95 63.05 33.41
C GLU A 550 -49.48 61.61 33.53
N SER A 551 -50.76 61.42 33.86
CA SER A 551 -51.40 60.10 33.89
C SER A 551 -51.42 59.45 32.51
N ASP A 552 -51.89 60.15 31.48
CA ASP A 552 -51.93 59.69 30.09
C ASP A 552 -50.53 59.35 29.56
N GLN A 553 -49.51 60.15 29.91
CA GLN A 553 -48.12 59.87 29.57
C GLN A 553 -47.59 58.61 30.27
N THR A 554 -47.82 58.47 31.57
CA THR A 554 -47.32 57.34 32.36
C THR A 554 -47.98 56.02 31.92
N ALA A 555 -49.29 56.02 31.66
CA ALA A 555 -50.01 54.87 31.10
C ALA A 555 -49.51 54.48 29.70
N ALA A 556 -49.17 55.47 28.85
CA ALA A 556 -48.60 55.22 27.52
C ALA A 556 -47.16 54.66 27.55
N GLU A 557 -46.36 55.00 28.58
CA GLU A 557 -45.07 54.36 28.84
C GLU A 557 -45.25 52.94 29.38
N LEU A 558 -46.16 52.75 30.34
CA LEU A 558 -46.47 51.46 30.96
C LEU A 558 -46.93 50.43 29.92
N LYS A 559 -47.77 50.83 28.95
CA LYS A 559 -48.18 49.98 27.84
C LYS A 559 -46.99 49.52 26.98
N LYS A 560 -46.10 50.44 26.58
CA LYS A 560 -44.91 50.12 25.76
C LYS A 560 -43.95 49.17 26.50
N LEU A 561 -43.82 49.34 27.82
CA LEU A 561 -43.01 48.48 28.66
C LEU A 561 -43.64 47.08 28.82
N ALA A 562 -44.96 46.99 28.95
CA ALA A 562 -45.69 45.71 28.97
C ALA A 562 -45.56 44.93 27.65
N GLU A 563 -45.55 45.63 26.51
CA GLU A 563 -45.33 45.05 25.19
C GLU A 563 -43.88 44.51 25.05
N ARG A 564 -42.86 45.34 25.35
CA ARG A 564 -41.45 44.90 25.38
C ARG A 564 -41.20 43.73 26.32
N LYS A 565 -41.83 43.73 27.49
CA LYS A 565 -41.76 42.63 28.46
C LYS A 565 -42.26 41.33 27.83
N ARG A 566 -43.45 41.34 27.23
CA ARG A 566 -44.02 40.16 26.54
C ARG A 566 -43.07 39.60 25.49
N ASP A 567 -42.50 40.46 24.66
CA ASP A 567 -41.59 40.07 23.58
C ASP A 567 -40.29 39.45 24.12
N MET A 568 -39.75 39.99 25.23
CA MET A 568 -38.50 39.49 25.83
C MET A 568 -38.69 38.15 26.58
N TYR A 569 -39.84 37.95 27.23
CA TYR A 569 -40.23 36.64 27.79
C TYR A 569 -40.43 35.60 26.67
N PHE A 570 -41.09 35.97 25.56
CA PHE A 570 -41.21 35.11 24.38
C PHE A 570 -39.85 34.73 23.79
N TRP A 571 -38.91 35.67 23.72
CA TRP A 571 -37.55 35.39 23.26
C TRP A 571 -36.82 34.41 24.20
N GLY A 572 -36.94 34.58 25.52
CA GLY A 572 -36.41 33.63 26.51
C GLY A 572 -36.90 32.20 26.27
N SER A 573 -38.21 31.98 26.12
CA SER A 573 -38.77 30.67 25.78
C SER A 573 -38.31 30.12 24.42
N HIS A 574 -37.93 30.98 23.47
CA HIS A 574 -37.30 30.54 22.23
C HIS A 574 -35.87 30.03 22.45
N ILE A 575 -35.08 30.68 23.31
CA ILE A 575 -33.74 30.18 23.69
C ILE A 575 -33.85 28.82 24.39
N GLU A 576 -34.81 28.62 25.31
CA GLU A 576 -35.03 27.34 25.98
C GLU A 576 -35.28 26.20 24.99
N TYR A 577 -36.07 26.45 23.93
CA TYR A 577 -36.29 25.51 22.84
C TYR A 577 -35.01 25.23 22.01
N VAL A 578 -34.19 26.26 21.76
CA VAL A 578 -32.88 26.10 21.11
C VAL A 578 -31.93 25.29 21.98
N ILE A 579 -31.83 25.56 23.28
CA ILE A 579 -31.06 24.79 24.27
C ILE A 579 -31.48 23.31 24.24
N GLN A 580 -32.79 23.02 24.24
CA GLN A 580 -33.28 21.64 24.16
C GLN A 580 -32.85 20.94 22.86
N THR A 581 -32.88 21.68 21.74
CA THR A 581 -32.39 21.19 20.43
C THR A 581 -30.86 20.97 20.45
N CYS A 582 -30.10 21.86 21.09
CA CYS A 582 -28.65 21.73 21.27
C CYS A 582 -28.30 20.51 22.15
N ARG A 583 -29.03 20.28 23.25
CA ARG A 583 -28.88 19.08 24.11
C ARG A 583 -29.16 17.80 23.35
N GLU A 584 -30.18 17.76 22.50
CA GLU A 584 -30.39 16.61 21.59
C GLU A 584 -29.22 16.41 20.63
N ASN A 585 -28.66 17.49 20.08
CA ASN A 585 -27.55 17.41 19.12
C ASN A 585 -26.23 16.96 19.79
N VAL A 586 -25.96 17.39 21.03
CA VAL A 586 -24.90 16.83 21.88
C VAL A 586 -25.12 15.33 22.11
N ALA A 587 -26.35 14.91 22.45
CA ALA A 587 -26.67 13.50 22.66
C ALA A 587 -26.53 12.65 21.37
N LYS A 588 -26.86 13.20 20.20
CA LYS A 588 -26.65 12.57 18.89
C LYS A 588 -25.15 12.45 18.57
N ALA A 589 -24.36 13.49 18.82
CA ALA A 589 -22.90 13.47 18.62
C ALA A 589 -22.19 12.51 19.59
N GLN A 590 -22.61 12.43 20.86
CA GLN A 590 -22.06 11.47 21.82
C GLN A 590 -22.26 10.03 21.34
N ARG A 591 -23.44 9.69 20.80
CA ARG A 591 -23.69 8.36 20.21
C ARG A 591 -22.75 8.03 19.04
N LYS A 592 -22.41 9.02 18.19
CA LYS A 592 -21.40 8.85 17.13
C LYS A 592 -20.02 8.52 17.72
N VAL A 593 -19.60 9.22 18.78
CA VAL A 593 -18.33 8.96 19.48
C VAL A 593 -18.32 7.54 20.09
N ASP A 594 -19.41 7.12 20.71
CA ASP A 594 -19.54 5.78 21.31
C ASP A 594 -19.51 4.67 20.24
N GLU A 595 -20.14 4.90 19.09
CA GLU A 595 -20.17 3.98 17.95
C GLU A 595 -18.81 3.89 17.24
N ALA A 596 -18.20 5.03 16.91
CA ALA A 596 -16.85 5.08 16.33
C ALA A 596 -15.80 4.42 17.24
N ARG A 597 -15.93 4.60 18.56
CA ARG A 597 -15.07 3.93 19.54
C ARG A 597 -15.24 2.40 19.51
N ARG A 598 -16.48 1.88 19.50
CA ARG A 598 -16.73 0.43 19.38
C ARG A 598 -16.17 -0.12 18.06
N ASN A 599 -16.34 0.61 16.97
CA ASN A 599 -15.79 0.22 15.67
C ASN A 599 -14.26 0.15 15.70
N LEU A 600 -13.58 1.12 16.34
CA LEU A 600 -12.12 1.07 16.55
C LEU A 600 -11.69 -0.11 17.44
N GLU A 601 -12.42 -0.42 18.51
CA GLU A 601 -12.15 -1.57 19.37
C GLU A 601 -12.33 -2.90 18.60
N LEU A 602 -13.32 -3.01 17.70
CA LEU A 602 -13.51 -4.15 16.79
C LEU A 602 -12.39 -4.25 15.74
N TYR A 603 -11.99 -3.15 15.09
CA TYR A 603 -10.89 -3.15 14.13
C TYR A 603 -9.54 -3.50 14.78
N ARG A 604 -9.35 -3.19 16.07
CA ARG A 604 -8.15 -3.61 16.83
C ARG A 604 -8.15 -5.10 17.19
N ALA A 605 -9.31 -5.69 17.44
CA ALA A 605 -9.44 -7.14 17.59
C ALA A 605 -9.11 -7.88 16.27
N ASP A 606 -9.70 -7.42 15.16
CA ASP A 606 -9.41 -7.89 13.79
C ASP A 606 -7.92 -7.74 13.42
N ALA A 607 -7.30 -6.61 13.78
CA ALA A 607 -5.87 -6.37 13.59
C ALA A 607 -5.01 -7.38 14.38
N ALA A 608 -5.38 -7.68 15.63
CA ALA A 608 -4.67 -8.63 16.47
C ALA A 608 -4.77 -10.07 15.95
N GLU A 609 -5.95 -10.49 15.46
CA GLU A 609 -6.13 -11.79 14.81
C GLU A 609 -5.29 -11.91 13.53
N LYS A 610 -5.32 -10.88 12.68
CA LYS A 610 -4.49 -10.83 11.45
C LYS A 610 -3.00 -10.88 11.76
N LEU A 611 -2.54 -10.20 12.82
CA LEU A 611 -1.15 -10.27 13.28
C LEU A 611 -0.78 -11.65 13.80
N ALA A 612 -1.68 -12.33 14.53
CA ALA A 612 -1.46 -13.70 14.98
C ALA A 612 -1.35 -14.67 13.80
N ASN A 613 -2.21 -14.53 12.79
CA ASN A 613 -2.16 -15.33 11.56
C ASN A 613 -0.87 -15.09 10.76
N LEU A 614 -0.42 -13.84 10.61
CA LEU A 614 0.87 -13.50 9.99
C LEU A 614 2.07 -14.13 10.74
N ASN A 615 2.05 -14.09 12.08
CA ASN A 615 3.11 -14.70 12.89
C ASN A 615 3.08 -16.24 12.82
N SER A 616 1.89 -16.86 12.71
CA SER A 616 1.73 -18.29 12.47
C SER A 616 2.32 -18.71 11.11
N ALA A 617 1.98 -17.99 10.03
CA ALA A 617 2.53 -18.24 8.70
C ALA A 617 4.07 -18.11 8.67
N ARG A 618 4.64 -17.13 9.39
CA ARG A 618 6.10 -16.97 9.54
C ARG A 618 6.75 -18.17 10.22
N ALA A 619 6.12 -18.72 11.27
CA ALA A 619 6.64 -19.90 11.96
C ALA A 619 6.58 -21.17 11.09
N GLU A 620 5.56 -21.33 10.24
CA GLU A 620 5.52 -22.44 9.26
C GLU A 620 6.55 -22.27 8.14
N LEU A 621 6.79 -21.04 7.67
CA LEU A 621 7.89 -20.75 6.72
C LEU A 621 9.26 -21.09 7.34
N GLU A 622 9.51 -20.73 8.60
CA GLU A 622 10.75 -21.09 9.30
C GLU A 622 10.91 -22.61 9.43
N LYS A 623 9.85 -23.34 9.81
CA LYS A 623 9.85 -24.82 9.84
C LYS A 623 10.15 -25.41 8.46
N ALA A 624 9.56 -24.88 7.40
CA ALA A 624 9.79 -25.33 6.03
C ALA A 624 11.24 -25.07 5.59
N GLN A 625 11.81 -23.91 5.92
CA GLN A 625 13.21 -23.56 5.61
C GLN A 625 14.20 -24.45 6.37
N ASN A 626 13.97 -24.68 7.67
CA ASN A 626 14.78 -25.60 8.48
C ASN A 626 14.70 -27.04 7.95
N ARG A 627 13.52 -27.48 7.48
CA ARG A 627 13.38 -28.77 6.81
C ARG A 627 14.15 -28.82 5.47
N LEU A 628 14.10 -27.74 4.68
CA LEU A 628 14.84 -27.67 3.40
C LEU A 628 16.35 -27.80 3.60
N ALA A 629 16.89 -27.17 4.64
CA ALA A 629 18.30 -27.32 5.02
C ALA A 629 18.64 -28.79 5.36
N ALA A 630 17.81 -29.45 6.18
CA ALA A 630 18.00 -30.86 6.53
C ALA A 630 17.91 -31.80 5.32
N SER A 631 16.94 -31.59 4.41
CA SER A 631 16.80 -32.36 3.16
C SER A 631 18.00 -32.14 2.22
N LEU A 632 18.52 -30.91 2.13
CA LEU A 632 19.73 -30.60 1.35
C LEU A 632 20.99 -31.27 1.93
N GLU A 633 21.15 -31.31 3.25
CA GLU A 633 22.21 -32.09 3.88
C GLU A 633 22.07 -33.58 3.58
N ALA A 634 20.87 -34.15 3.69
CA ALA A 634 20.61 -35.55 3.39
C ALA A 634 20.96 -35.88 1.92
N TYR A 635 20.50 -35.08 0.96
CA TYR A 635 20.83 -35.26 -0.46
C TYR A 635 22.35 -35.23 -0.70
N ASN A 636 23.07 -34.25 -0.14
CA ASN A 636 24.51 -34.15 -0.32
C ASN A 636 25.28 -35.33 0.30
N ARG A 637 24.83 -35.86 1.44
CA ARG A 637 25.40 -37.08 2.06
C ARG A 637 25.15 -38.30 1.16
N THR A 638 23.92 -38.54 0.72
CA THR A 638 23.58 -39.71 -0.11
C THR A 638 24.30 -39.69 -1.46
N LYS A 639 24.41 -38.51 -2.09
CA LYS A 639 25.21 -38.30 -3.30
C LYS A 639 26.67 -38.70 -3.12
N ALA A 640 27.31 -38.29 -2.01
CA ALA A 640 28.69 -38.65 -1.73
C ALA A 640 28.89 -40.17 -1.57
N VAL A 641 27.91 -40.87 -0.98
CA VAL A 641 27.90 -42.34 -0.88
C VAL A 641 27.70 -42.99 -2.27
N ASN A 642 26.84 -42.43 -3.11
CA ASN A 642 26.61 -42.91 -4.48
C ASN A 642 27.86 -42.77 -5.37
N GLU A 643 28.61 -41.67 -5.26
CA GLU A 643 29.91 -41.52 -5.94
C GLU A 643 30.98 -42.50 -5.43
N GLN A 644 30.95 -42.88 -4.13
CA GLN A 644 31.80 -43.97 -3.63
C GLN A 644 31.40 -45.33 -4.21
N ALA A 645 30.10 -45.62 -4.35
CA ALA A 645 29.63 -46.86 -4.96
C ALA A 645 29.95 -46.96 -6.46
N LYS A 646 29.77 -45.87 -7.22
CA LYS A 646 30.22 -45.76 -8.63
C LYS A 646 31.72 -46.04 -8.77
N LYS A 647 32.54 -45.54 -7.83
CA LYS A 647 33.98 -45.85 -7.80
C LYS A 647 34.23 -47.34 -7.50
N ALA A 648 33.52 -47.94 -6.55
CA ALA A 648 33.64 -49.36 -6.22
C ALA A 648 33.35 -50.27 -7.42
N VAL A 649 32.31 -49.96 -8.22
CA VAL A 649 32.03 -50.66 -9.49
C VAL A 649 33.18 -50.50 -10.48
N SER A 650 33.72 -49.28 -10.66
CA SER A 650 34.86 -49.04 -11.54
C SER A 650 36.11 -49.83 -11.12
N ASP A 651 36.38 -49.95 -9.82
CA ASP A 651 37.54 -50.68 -9.29
C ASP A 651 37.32 -52.20 -9.32
N ALA A 652 36.09 -52.68 -9.11
CA ALA A 652 35.71 -54.09 -9.27
C ALA A 652 35.82 -54.55 -10.75
N GLN A 653 35.38 -53.74 -11.71
CA GLN A 653 35.53 -54.04 -13.13
C GLN A 653 37.01 -54.18 -13.54
N LYS A 654 37.90 -53.33 -13.02
CA LYS A 654 39.35 -53.44 -13.26
C LYS A 654 39.93 -54.73 -12.69
N ALA A 655 39.47 -55.15 -11.50
CA ALA A 655 39.88 -56.41 -10.89
C ALA A 655 39.41 -57.61 -11.72
N LEU A 656 38.17 -57.57 -12.24
CA LEU A 656 37.64 -58.59 -13.14
C LEU A 656 38.39 -58.67 -14.48
N ASP A 657 38.69 -57.51 -15.09
CA ASP A 657 39.48 -57.44 -16.32
C ASP A 657 40.90 -57.99 -16.13
N ALA A 658 41.48 -57.83 -14.94
CA ALA A 658 42.77 -58.42 -14.58
C ALA A 658 42.66 -59.94 -14.38
N ALA A 659 41.68 -60.41 -13.61
CA ALA A 659 41.47 -61.84 -13.39
C ALA A 659 41.22 -62.61 -14.71
N LYS A 660 40.43 -62.03 -15.63
CA LYS A 660 40.19 -62.58 -16.99
C LYS A 660 41.46 -62.66 -17.83
N ARG A 661 42.42 -61.75 -17.66
CA ARG A 661 43.75 -61.84 -18.32
C ARG A 661 44.60 -62.94 -17.71
N ASN A 662 44.61 -63.06 -16.38
CA ASN A 662 45.36 -64.09 -15.66
C ASN A 662 44.87 -65.50 -16.03
N ALA A 663 43.55 -65.73 -15.99
CA ALA A 663 42.95 -67.01 -16.37
C ALA A 663 43.30 -67.39 -17.82
N LYS A 664 43.18 -66.44 -18.77
CA LYS A 664 43.55 -66.66 -20.17
C LYS A 664 45.06 -66.89 -20.37
N ALA A 665 45.92 -66.29 -19.56
CA ALA A 665 47.36 -66.55 -19.61
C ALA A 665 47.70 -67.99 -19.17
N ALA A 666 47.11 -68.46 -18.07
CA ALA A 666 47.30 -69.83 -17.60
C ALA A 666 46.71 -70.88 -18.57
N GLU A 667 45.56 -70.60 -19.18
CA GLU A 667 44.98 -71.46 -20.24
C GLU A 667 45.90 -71.57 -21.47
N ASN A 668 46.60 -70.50 -21.85
CA ASN A 668 47.61 -70.55 -22.91
C ASN A 668 48.82 -71.42 -22.51
N GLU A 669 49.33 -71.26 -21.29
CA GLU A 669 50.51 -72.01 -20.79
C GLU A 669 50.25 -73.54 -20.79
N ILE A 670 49.07 -73.97 -20.35
CA ILE A 670 48.61 -75.37 -20.45
C ILE A 670 48.60 -75.85 -21.92
N SER A 671 48.16 -75.01 -22.85
CA SER A 671 48.07 -75.33 -24.28
C SER A 671 49.45 -75.50 -24.92
N GLU A 672 50.42 -74.65 -24.56
CA GLU A 672 51.81 -74.76 -25.03
C GLU A 672 52.48 -76.03 -24.50
N LEU A 673 52.38 -76.29 -23.18
CA LEU A 673 52.94 -77.49 -22.55
C LEU A 673 52.37 -78.79 -23.15
N LYS A 674 51.05 -78.87 -23.38
CA LYS A 674 50.40 -80.06 -23.97
C LYS A 674 50.75 -80.34 -25.44
N ASN A 675 51.29 -79.35 -26.16
CA ASN A 675 51.65 -79.52 -27.58
C ASN A 675 53.15 -79.70 -27.83
N ALA A 676 54.03 -79.34 -26.88
CA ALA A 676 55.49 -79.47 -27.02
C ALA A 676 55.96 -80.86 -27.49
N GLY A 677 55.37 -81.94 -26.96
CA GLY A 677 55.69 -83.32 -27.38
C GLY A 677 55.31 -83.65 -28.83
N LYS A 678 54.30 -83.00 -29.41
CA LYS A 678 53.89 -83.17 -30.82
C LYS A 678 54.79 -82.38 -31.76
N GLU A 679 55.20 -81.18 -31.39
CA GLU A 679 56.12 -80.37 -32.21
C GLU A 679 57.50 -81.00 -32.29
N TYR A 680 58.00 -81.62 -31.21
CA TYR A 680 59.22 -82.43 -31.25
C TYR A 680 59.14 -83.60 -32.24
N GLN A 681 58.02 -84.34 -32.27
CA GLN A 681 57.80 -85.44 -33.21
C GLN A 681 57.84 -84.95 -34.67
N LYS A 682 57.23 -83.78 -34.98
CA LYS A 682 57.32 -83.18 -36.32
C LYS A 682 58.75 -82.79 -36.69
N ALA A 683 59.49 -82.17 -35.77
CA ALA A 683 60.85 -81.71 -36.01
C ALA A 683 61.82 -82.89 -36.25
N LEU A 684 61.64 -84.00 -35.52
CA LEU A 684 62.44 -85.22 -35.68
C LEU A 684 62.26 -85.83 -37.08
N ALA A 685 61.02 -86.07 -37.50
CA ALA A 685 60.72 -86.62 -38.82
C ALA A 685 61.19 -85.71 -39.98
N ALA A 686 61.21 -84.38 -39.77
CA ALA A 686 61.73 -83.43 -40.74
C ALA A 686 63.27 -83.47 -40.85
N PHE A 687 63.98 -83.71 -39.74
CA PHE A 687 65.43 -83.89 -39.74
C PHE A 687 65.85 -85.23 -40.35
N GLU A 688 65.23 -86.34 -39.95
CA GLU A 688 65.50 -87.68 -40.51
C GLU A 688 65.36 -87.71 -42.04
N LYS A 689 64.33 -87.04 -42.57
CA LYS A 689 64.13 -86.88 -44.03
C LYS A 689 65.28 -86.10 -44.70
N ALA A 690 65.70 -84.98 -44.12
CA ALA A 690 66.79 -84.17 -44.67
C ALA A 690 68.14 -84.91 -44.64
N GLN A 691 68.38 -85.73 -43.61
CA GLN A 691 69.58 -86.57 -43.51
C GLN A 691 69.61 -87.68 -44.59
N ALA A 692 68.46 -88.29 -44.90
CA ALA A 692 68.36 -89.27 -45.99
C ALA A 692 68.56 -88.64 -47.38
N GLU A 693 68.11 -87.39 -47.58
CA GLU A 693 68.34 -86.61 -48.81
C GLU A 693 69.83 -86.27 -49.00
N LEU A 694 70.56 -85.98 -47.92
CA LEU A 694 72.02 -85.80 -47.93
C LEU A 694 72.77 -87.07 -48.34
N GLU A 695 72.51 -88.21 -47.68
CA GLU A 695 73.17 -89.49 -48.02
C GLU A 695 72.98 -89.89 -49.50
N ALA A 696 71.82 -89.59 -50.09
CA ALA A 696 71.55 -89.86 -51.49
C ALA A 696 72.39 -88.97 -52.42
N ALA A 697 72.62 -87.71 -52.05
CA ALA A 697 73.47 -86.80 -52.80
C ALA A 697 74.95 -87.23 -52.78
N GLU A 698 75.49 -87.62 -51.62
CA GLU A 698 76.89 -88.06 -51.49
C GLU A 698 77.19 -89.30 -52.35
N LYS A 699 76.26 -90.26 -52.39
CA LYS A 699 76.33 -91.47 -53.21
C LYS A 699 76.29 -91.14 -54.71
N ASN A 700 75.54 -90.11 -55.13
CA ASN A 700 75.55 -89.64 -56.51
C ASN A 700 76.88 -88.94 -56.87
N THR A 701 77.39 -88.03 -56.04
CA THR A 701 78.66 -87.31 -56.26
C THR A 701 79.84 -88.28 -56.40
N SER A 702 79.94 -89.25 -55.49
CA SER A 702 81.01 -90.25 -55.51
C SER A 702 80.96 -91.14 -56.76
N ALA A 703 79.78 -91.55 -57.22
CA ALA A 703 79.60 -92.31 -58.46
C ALA A 703 80.03 -91.52 -59.72
N ARG A 704 79.63 -90.24 -59.84
CA ARG A 704 80.06 -89.39 -60.97
C ARG A 704 81.57 -89.17 -60.99
N ARG A 705 82.21 -89.03 -59.82
CA ARG A 705 83.67 -88.89 -59.68
C ARG A 705 84.46 -90.14 -60.10
N GLN A 706 83.83 -91.31 -60.10
CA GLN A 706 84.46 -92.52 -60.64
C GLN A 706 84.37 -92.53 -62.16
N ALA A 707 83.16 -92.37 -62.71
CA ALA A 707 82.93 -92.34 -64.16
C ALA A 707 83.78 -91.28 -64.91
N GLN A 708 84.06 -90.13 -64.29
CA GLN A 708 84.97 -89.11 -64.82
C GLN A 708 86.42 -89.61 -64.91
N ARG A 709 86.92 -90.33 -63.90
CA ARG A 709 88.28 -90.90 -63.92
C ARG A 709 88.41 -92.04 -64.94
N ASP A 710 87.39 -92.88 -65.05
CA ASP A 710 87.38 -94.02 -65.97
C ASP A 710 87.41 -93.56 -67.44
N ALA A 711 86.63 -92.53 -67.78
CA ALA A 711 86.68 -91.88 -69.10
C ALA A 711 88.07 -91.28 -69.40
N GLN A 712 88.70 -90.68 -68.38
CA GLN A 712 89.99 -90.00 -68.56
C GLN A 712 91.16 -90.98 -68.72
N ALA A 713 91.08 -92.16 -68.10
CA ALA A 713 92.00 -93.26 -68.38
C ALA A 713 91.84 -93.82 -69.81
N ALA A 714 90.59 -93.97 -70.29
CA ALA A 714 90.29 -94.43 -71.64
C ALA A 714 90.81 -93.49 -72.74
N LEU A 715 90.83 -92.18 -72.48
CA LEU A 715 91.39 -91.18 -73.38
C LEU A 715 92.91 -91.32 -73.58
N GLU A 716 93.69 -91.49 -72.49
CA GLU A 716 95.15 -91.62 -72.64
C GLU A 716 95.53 -92.92 -73.37
N ALA A 717 94.85 -94.04 -73.07
CA ALA A 717 95.03 -95.30 -73.79
C ALA A 717 94.74 -95.18 -75.31
N ALA A 718 93.76 -94.36 -75.71
CA ALA A 718 93.49 -94.09 -77.12
C ALA A 718 94.63 -93.30 -77.80
N LYS A 719 95.29 -92.37 -77.08
CA LYS A 719 96.44 -91.62 -77.62
C LYS A 719 97.68 -92.50 -77.80
N GLU A 720 97.94 -93.42 -76.88
CA GLU A 720 99.05 -94.37 -77.01
C GLU A 720 98.85 -95.30 -78.21
N ALA A 721 97.63 -95.79 -78.43
CA ALA A 721 97.27 -96.59 -79.60
C ALA A 721 97.48 -95.82 -80.92
N LEU A 722 97.14 -94.53 -80.96
CA LEU A 722 97.42 -93.66 -82.10
C LEU A 722 98.92 -93.49 -82.35
N ALA A 723 99.74 -93.28 -81.31
CA ALA A 723 101.19 -93.17 -81.45
C ALA A 723 101.83 -94.46 -82.01
N ALA A 724 101.29 -95.63 -81.65
CA ALA A 724 101.71 -96.92 -82.21
C ALA A 724 101.33 -97.07 -83.70
N ALA A 725 100.14 -96.62 -84.12
CA ALA A 725 99.73 -96.63 -85.52
C ALA A 725 100.57 -95.67 -86.39
N ASP A 726 100.84 -94.46 -85.91
CA ASP A 726 101.74 -93.49 -86.55
C ASP A 726 103.17 -94.06 -86.78
N ALA A 727 103.64 -94.98 -85.92
CA ALA A 727 104.92 -95.67 -86.09
C ALA A 727 104.87 -96.78 -87.15
N LYS A 728 103.82 -97.62 -87.12
CA LYS A 728 103.57 -98.72 -88.09
C LYS A 728 103.66 -98.25 -89.55
N VAL A 729 103.01 -97.11 -89.86
CA VAL A 729 102.99 -96.54 -91.23
C VAL A 729 104.40 -96.21 -91.72
N ARG A 730 105.27 -95.65 -90.87
CA ARG A 730 106.66 -95.31 -91.24
C ARG A 730 107.50 -96.53 -91.54
N GLU A 731 107.33 -97.62 -90.78
CA GLU A 731 108.07 -98.86 -90.98
C GLU A 731 107.70 -99.52 -92.32
N LYS A 732 106.41 -99.60 -92.64
CA LYS A 732 105.94 -100.17 -93.92
C LYS A 732 106.32 -99.34 -95.14
N GLN A 733 106.36 -98.00 -95.02
CA GLN A 733 106.86 -97.13 -96.10
C GLN A 733 108.31 -97.47 -96.49
N GLN A 734 109.19 -97.66 -95.50
CA GLN A 734 110.60 -97.97 -95.74
C GLN A 734 110.81 -99.34 -96.40
N ALA A 735 109.95 -100.33 -96.09
CA ALA A 735 109.98 -101.64 -96.71
C ALA A 735 109.62 -101.60 -98.21
N TYR A 736 108.62 -100.81 -98.59
CA TYR A 736 108.20 -100.62 -99.98
C TYR A 736 109.29 -99.95 -100.84
N ASP A 737 109.89 -98.87 -100.32
CA ASP A 737 110.94 -98.13 -101.01
C ASP A 737 112.19 -99.00 -101.28
N ALA A 738 112.52 -99.92 -100.37
CA ALA A 738 113.63 -100.86 -100.52
C ALA A 738 113.39 -101.93 -101.59
N ALA A 739 112.14 -102.43 -101.73
CA ALA A 739 111.80 -103.46 -102.71
C ALA A 739 111.94 -102.97 -104.16
N LEU A 740 111.56 -101.71 -104.43
CA LEU A 740 111.72 -101.06 -105.73
C LEU A 740 113.20 -101.01 -106.19
N LEU A 741 114.14 -100.75 -105.27
CA LEU A 741 115.56 -100.58 -105.61
C LEU A 741 116.22 -101.87 -106.14
N ALA A 742 115.80 -103.04 -105.64
CA ALA A 742 116.34 -104.33 -106.05
C ALA A 742 115.98 -104.72 -107.50
N LEU A 743 114.86 -104.19 -108.00
CA LEU A 743 114.33 -104.48 -109.34
C LEU A 743 115.23 -103.87 -110.43
N GLU A 744 115.70 -102.63 -110.23
CA GLU A 744 116.48 -101.87 -111.21
C GLU A 744 117.92 -102.40 -111.37
N VAL A 745 118.56 -102.87 -110.28
CA VAL A 745 119.94 -103.40 -110.31
C VAL A 745 120.07 -104.59 -111.28
N ARG A 746 119.09 -105.49 -111.28
CA ARG A 746 119.11 -106.70 -112.12
C ARG A 746 118.93 -106.39 -113.61
N ARG A 747 118.30 -105.26 -113.95
CA ARG A 747 118.13 -104.78 -115.33
C ARG A 747 119.47 -104.40 -115.97
N GLN A 748 120.42 -103.88 -115.20
CA GLN A 748 121.71 -103.40 -115.73
C GLN A 748 122.71 -104.51 -116.07
N GLN A 749 122.63 -105.69 -115.44
CA GLN A 749 123.59 -106.78 -115.68
C GLN A 749 123.54 -107.35 -117.12
N ASN A 750 122.37 -107.33 -117.77
CA ASN A 750 122.21 -107.84 -119.14
C ASN A 750 122.83 -106.94 -120.23
N LEU A 751 123.30 -105.73 -119.89
CA LEU A 751 123.89 -104.79 -120.87
C LEU A 751 125.35 -105.13 -121.28
N LEU A 752 125.99 -106.11 -120.63
CA LEU A 752 127.44 -106.37 -120.78
C LEU A 752 127.81 -107.49 -121.77
N ALA A 753 126.84 -108.29 -122.25
CA ALA A 753 127.14 -109.54 -122.97
C ALA A 753 127.34 -109.42 -124.50
N GLN A 754 126.96 -108.30 -125.14
CA GLN A 754 127.01 -108.15 -126.60
C GLN A 754 127.39 -106.74 -127.08
N LYS A 755 128.60 -106.27 -126.74
CA LYS A 755 129.28 -105.24 -127.54
C LYS A 755 130.80 -105.35 -127.44
N ASN A 756 131.46 -105.38 -128.60
CA ASN A 756 132.91 -105.56 -128.81
C ASN A 756 133.42 -106.95 -128.34
N GLN A 757 133.87 -107.90 -129.17
CA GLN A 757 134.78 -107.81 -130.33
C GLN A 757 136.08 -107.07 -130.00
N SER A 758 137.14 -107.84 -129.73
CA SER A 758 138.57 -107.45 -129.72
C SER A 758 138.97 -106.04 -129.22
N HIS A 759 139.47 -105.97 -127.98
CA HIS A 759 140.33 -104.92 -127.37
C HIS A 759 139.77 -103.49 -127.10
N VAL A 760 139.71 -103.10 -125.80
CA VAL A 760 140.41 -101.94 -125.13
C VAL A 760 140.15 -100.48 -125.66
N ASP A 761 139.87 -99.40 -124.90
CA ASP A 761 140.13 -99.01 -123.48
C ASP A 761 139.30 -97.78 -122.92
N THR A 762 139.45 -97.46 -121.60
CA THR A 762 139.36 -96.15 -120.86
C THR A 762 138.05 -95.31 -120.60
N THR A 763 137.67 -95.18 -119.30
CA THR A 763 137.17 -93.97 -118.53
C THR A 763 135.76 -93.31 -118.83
N PRO A 764 135.28 -92.24 -118.10
CA PRO A 764 134.82 -92.15 -116.68
C PRO A 764 133.46 -91.36 -116.45
N LEU A 765 132.96 -91.12 -115.19
CA LEU A 765 132.01 -89.99 -114.81
C LEU A 765 131.70 -89.82 -113.28
N VAL A 766 131.08 -88.69 -112.82
CA VAL A 766 130.77 -88.28 -111.39
C VAL A 766 129.62 -87.23 -111.24
N LEU A 767 128.72 -87.31 -110.21
CA LEU A 767 127.86 -86.26 -109.53
C LEU A 767 127.00 -86.93 -108.39
N LYS A 768 126.42 -86.39 -107.27
CA LYS A 768 126.39 -85.12 -106.46
C LYS A 768 125.30 -84.04 -106.77
N ALA A 769 124.67 -83.24 -105.85
CA ALA A 769 124.49 -83.21 -104.36
C ALA A 769 123.58 -82.00 -103.84
N LYS A 770 123.44 -81.80 -102.49
CA LYS A 770 122.94 -80.59 -101.70
C LYS A 770 121.39 -80.40 -101.55
N LYS A 771 120.70 -79.59 -100.69
CA LYS A 771 120.89 -78.51 -99.63
C LYS A 771 119.52 -78.33 -98.84
N ILE A 772 119.22 -77.93 -97.57
CA ILE A 772 119.79 -77.28 -96.33
C ILE A 772 119.62 -75.72 -96.23
N PRO A 773 119.45 -74.97 -95.08
CA PRO A 773 118.96 -75.19 -93.67
C PRO A 773 117.65 -74.37 -93.35
N GLY A 774 117.15 -74.02 -92.13
CA GLY A 774 117.31 -74.50 -90.72
C GLY A 774 117.35 -73.45 -89.55
N VAL A 775 116.56 -73.67 -88.46
CA VAL A 775 116.77 -73.41 -86.97
C VAL A 775 116.49 -72.03 -86.27
N GLN A 776 116.14 -72.07 -84.94
CA GLN A 776 116.24 -71.08 -83.80
C GLN A 776 115.04 -70.14 -83.39
N THR A 777 114.81 -69.62 -82.14
CA THR A 777 115.00 -70.01 -80.68
C THR A 777 114.29 -69.07 -79.64
N GLU A 778 113.79 -69.60 -78.48
CA GLU A 778 113.73 -69.07 -77.06
C GLU A 778 112.82 -67.93 -76.46
N GLN A 779 112.46 -68.10 -75.15
CA GLN A 779 112.07 -67.16 -74.02
C GLN A 779 110.87 -66.14 -74.18
N GLY A 780 110.22 -65.52 -73.15
CA GLY A 780 110.16 -65.68 -71.67
C GLY A 780 109.53 -64.48 -70.87
N LYS A 781 108.94 -64.72 -69.66
CA LYS A 781 108.67 -63.82 -68.47
C LYS A 781 107.56 -62.71 -68.41
N GLU A 782 106.86 -62.67 -67.24
CA GLU A 782 106.38 -61.53 -66.38
C GLU A 782 105.33 -60.49 -66.91
N ALA A 783 104.50 -59.78 -66.10
CA ALA A 783 104.48 -59.48 -64.64
C ALA A 783 103.06 -59.28 -64.00
N LEU A 784 103.02 -59.06 -62.66
CA LEU A 784 101.89 -58.66 -61.77
C LEU A 784 101.62 -57.12 -61.79
N PRO A 785 100.78 -56.44 -60.93
CA PRO A 785 100.12 -56.79 -59.64
C PRO A 785 98.60 -56.41 -59.59
N GLN A 786 97.81 -56.35 -58.49
CA GLN A 786 98.03 -56.15 -57.04
C GLN A 786 97.09 -56.97 -56.12
N MET A 787 97.55 -57.15 -54.86
CA MET A 787 96.75 -57.52 -53.69
C MET A 787 96.16 -56.26 -53.00
N GLY A 788 95.12 -56.43 -52.19
CA GLY A 788 94.68 -55.46 -51.18
C GLY A 788 94.14 -56.21 -49.95
N ASP A 789 94.58 -55.80 -48.76
CA ASP A 789 94.42 -56.57 -47.51
C ASP A 789 93.81 -55.71 -46.39
N ALA A 790 93.41 -56.36 -45.28
CA ALA A 790 93.07 -55.82 -43.96
C ALA A 790 91.75 -55.02 -43.74
N ALA A 791 90.90 -55.64 -42.90
CA ALA A 791 90.16 -55.07 -41.75
C ALA A 791 89.25 -53.81 -41.89
N GLY A 792 87.95 -54.00 -41.61
CA GLY A 792 86.97 -52.94 -41.33
C GLY A 792 85.82 -53.45 -40.45
N LYS A 793 85.11 -52.56 -39.73
CA LYS A 793 84.05 -52.92 -38.76
C LYS A 793 82.64 -52.48 -39.20
N SER A 794 81.65 -53.18 -38.63
CA SER A 794 80.30 -52.71 -38.23
C SER A 794 79.26 -52.26 -39.27
N ALA A 795 78.15 -53.00 -39.24
CA ALA A 795 76.77 -52.51 -39.05
C ALA A 795 75.98 -51.85 -40.21
N ALA A 796 75.10 -52.68 -40.79
CA ALA A 796 73.64 -52.50 -40.81
C ALA A 796 72.94 -51.63 -41.88
N VAL A 797 71.63 -51.94 -42.01
CA VAL A 797 70.52 -51.24 -42.71
C VAL A 797 70.39 -51.41 -44.23
N SER A 798 69.29 -52.05 -44.61
CA SER A 798 68.52 -51.89 -45.86
C SER A 798 67.06 -52.25 -45.48
N SER A 799 65.98 -51.69 -46.04
CA SER A 799 65.80 -50.84 -47.23
C SER A 799 64.69 -49.77 -47.04
N ALA A 800 64.65 -48.74 -47.88
CA ALA A 800 63.47 -47.87 -48.09
C ALA A 800 62.42 -48.58 -49.00
N GLY A 801 61.20 -48.09 -49.25
CA GLY A 801 60.46 -46.87 -48.86
C GLY A 801 58.94 -47.07 -49.12
N ALA A 802 58.06 -46.08 -49.33
CA ALA A 802 58.20 -44.63 -49.41
C ALA A 802 56.86 -43.87 -49.20
N VAL A 803 56.94 -42.60 -48.76
CA VAL A 803 56.09 -41.40 -49.05
C VAL A 803 54.61 -41.56 -49.45
N LEU A 804 53.70 -40.86 -48.73
CA LEU A 804 52.62 -40.05 -49.36
C LEU A 804 51.98 -38.98 -48.42
N THR A 805 52.30 -37.72 -48.72
CA THR A 805 51.56 -36.43 -48.69
C THR A 805 50.35 -36.17 -47.74
N ALA A 806 50.25 -34.92 -47.24
CA ALA A 806 49.17 -34.37 -46.40
C ALA A 806 48.11 -33.55 -47.18
N PHE A 807 46.99 -33.15 -46.54
CA PHE A 807 46.25 -31.90 -46.86
C PHE A 807 45.30 -31.43 -45.71
N ALA A 808 44.65 -30.27 -45.91
CA ALA A 808 43.76 -29.48 -45.04
C ALA A 808 42.58 -30.24 -44.36
N GLY A 809 41.85 -29.73 -43.36
CA GLY A 809 41.80 -28.39 -42.74
C GLY A 809 40.39 -27.73 -42.81
N ILE A 810 40.19 -26.59 -42.10
CA ILE A 810 39.08 -25.59 -42.23
C ILE A 810 37.76 -25.79 -41.43
N MET A 811 37.58 -24.92 -40.40
CA MET A 811 36.32 -24.31 -39.85
C MET A 811 35.24 -25.23 -39.23
N ALA A 812 34.28 -24.79 -38.40
CA ALA A 812 33.84 -23.47 -37.87
C ALA A 812 33.07 -23.69 -36.52
N MET A 813 32.65 -22.73 -35.67
CA MET A 813 32.91 -21.29 -35.45
C MET A 813 32.37 -20.88 -34.06
N PHE A 814 32.67 -19.64 -33.59
CA PHE A 814 32.27 -19.02 -32.30
C PHE A 814 32.84 -19.70 -31.02
N GLY A 815 33.19 -18.98 -29.94
CA GLY A 815 32.98 -17.58 -29.55
C GLY A 815 31.95 -17.50 -28.40
N LEU A 816 32.16 -16.80 -27.27
CA LEU A 816 33.13 -15.74 -26.92
C LEU A 816 33.37 -15.65 -25.39
N THR A 817 34.36 -14.84 -24.97
CA THR A 817 34.58 -14.09 -23.69
C THR A 817 33.46 -14.06 -22.61
N GLU A 818 33.70 -13.83 -21.30
CA GLU A 818 34.85 -13.83 -20.36
C GLU A 818 34.31 -13.49 -18.93
N ARG A 819 35.11 -13.73 -17.87
CA ARG A 819 35.22 -12.93 -16.61
C ARG A 819 34.10 -12.77 -15.55
N ARG A 820 34.61 -12.87 -14.30
CA ARG A 820 34.23 -12.20 -13.01
C ARG A 820 32.90 -12.59 -12.38
N LYS A 821 32.85 -13.06 -11.12
CA LYS A 821 33.29 -12.51 -9.80
C LYS A 821 32.41 -11.38 -9.25
N ARG A 822 31.54 -11.79 -8.30
CA ARG A 822 31.14 -11.17 -7.00
C ARG A 822 31.18 -9.63 -6.88
N GLY A 823 30.06 -9.06 -6.43
CA GLY A 823 29.95 -7.64 -6.10
C GLY A 823 28.59 -7.25 -5.49
N ASN A 824 28.17 -7.97 -4.43
CA ASN A 824 27.26 -7.57 -3.36
C ASN A 824 27.34 -8.64 -2.25
#